data_AF-A0A3M6Q098-F1
#
_entry.id   AF-A0A3M6Q098-F1
#
_cell.length_a   1.000
_cell.length_b   1.000
_cell.length_c   1.000
_cell.angle_alpha   90.00
_cell.angle_beta   90.00
_cell.angle_gamma   90.00
#
_symmetry.space_group_name_H-M   'P 1'
#
loop_
_entity.id
_entity.type
_entity.pdbx_description
1 polymer ?
#
loop_
_entity_poly.entity_id
_entity_poly.type
_entity_poly.pdbx_seq_one_letter_code
_entity_poly.pdbx_strand_id
1 'polypeptide(L)'
;MSRDTLSLLLTSGGDMPFTLPPRQHAAWAGTCARRVVHGFCTSALAVAASQALAQAPLLPDFAEPSLGAPPQAQHATGQAPQAGVAKSALTGFSVNIRSREAVRNFHNAIYSASENIAAGWTGSAAGCVAGQVSAAYQDATLRRINYFRAMAGVPATVTLDATYTRKAQQAALIMLANNALSHKPPSSWRCHTSEGEEAAGRSNLSLGMAGATSVTGQMEDEGDTNLAVGHRRWLLYPPTKVMGAGHAVNDSTSVSVVWVLDGPHSTRPTVRDDFVSWPPPGYVPQTLVFPRWSFSYPDADFSQARVEMRSGGHNISLRLEPYQAFMGDNTLVWVPNARPNAASADVSYEVQVRNVRIQGVARDFHYTVTAINPDRYGADTVLPALTAQGGGAYAITPVPGATGYQWAAFSLRDFTQTEGAEAGMGLLQPNVSGYSPRDTRVKASGSASFHLAHPIPQRLQMLTFTPQFYVQPGAQLQFASQLGWATPTQRALVQVSLDGKSWQTIHSQAGSGGAGEQSFQRKTVSLSAFAHKSIQLRFAYEHQSGAYYPQSDVGVGWYIDDIQLTNVAQRSDQALQNTNAPSFRHQPTGSERQFLVARALMHGYPLEWGPALEVKSNGGPGPLPPGLDPNDPAVQDAQKLYLSFYQRPSDPAGLIYWAKTIKREGLSTPMLQGFANSEESKRLYGDINHNTIGNVLDKIYQALFGVLPDAAGKAYYVNEFRQGRMTAASITLNVLNGAQNADAQAVRNKLEAAKLFTLVIDPELDEKNPQARYAGPADEVAARAWLAREATSVKRVTAAQARQFVRETIADPGDPIKSP
;
A
#
# COMPACT_ATOMS: atom_id res chain seq x y z
N MET A 1 -42.42 43.91 14.88
CA MET A 1 -42.00 45.28 14.53
C MET A 1 -41.26 45.86 15.73
N SER A 2 -40.25 46.73 15.53
CA SER A 2 -39.48 47.53 16.52
C SER A 2 -38.91 46.79 17.75
N ARG A 3 -37.59 46.64 17.96
CA ARG A 3 -36.48 47.61 18.19
C ARG A 3 -36.40 48.26 19.59
N ASP A 4 -35.26 47.93 20.23
CA ASP A 4 -34.30 48.79 20.96
C ASP A 4 -34.38 49.06 22.48
N THR A 5 -33.16 49.06 23.08
CA THR A 5 -32.74 49.52 24.43
C THR A 5 -33.28 48.80 25.67
N LEU A 6 -32.45 48.31 26.61
CA LEU A 6 -31.44 49.08 27.36
C LEU A 6 -30.19 48.26 27.76
N SER A 7 -29.16 48.92 28.30
CA SER A 7 -27.89 48.35 28.79
C SER A 7 -27.52 48.84 30.20
N LEU A 8 -26.43 48.27 30.76
CA LEU A 8 -25.74 48.62 32.03
C LEU A 8 -26.46 48.28 33.35
N LEU A 9 -25.86 47.39 34.15
CA LEU A 9 -25.03 47.80 35.31
C LEU A 9 -24.41 46.56 36.01
N LEU A 10 -23.08 46.60 36.21
CA LEU A 10 -22.38 45.87 37.28
C LEU A 10 -20.96 46.47 37.42
N THR A 11 -20.53 46.78 38.64
CA THR A 11 -19.34 47.63 38.89
C THR A 11 -18.41 47.05 39.94
N SER A 12 -17.10 47.27 39.74
CA SER A 12 -16.02 47.43 40.75
C SER A 12 -15.73 46.30 41.75
N GLY A 13 -14.47 45.84 41.74
CA GLY A 13 -13.82 45.07 42.81
C GLY A 13 -13.00 43.89 42.27
N GLY A 14 -11.69 43.78 42.50
CA GLY A 14 -10.74 44.74 43.11
C GLY A 14 -9.31 44.17 43.07
N ASP A 15 -8.30 45.01 42.87
CA ASP A 15 -6.93 44.56 42.57
C ASP A 15 -6.16 44.03 43.80
N MET A 16 -5.48 42.88 43.62
CA MET A 16 -4.40 42.38 44.48
C MET A 16 -3.38 41.62 43.60
N PRO A 17 -2.14 42.11 43.44
CA PRO A 17 -1.15 41.48 42.56
C PRO A 17 -0.35 40.39 43.28
N PHE A 18 -0.28 39.18 42.69
CA PHE A 18 0.68 38.15 43.08
C PHE A 18 1.81 38.06 42.05
N THR A 19 3.03 38.38 42.48
CA THR A 19 4.25 38.23 41.67
C THR A 19 4.91 36.88 41.95
N LEU A 20 5.41 36.23 40.88
CA LEU A 20 6.27 35.05 40.96
C LEU A 20 7.54 35.27 40.11
N PRO A 21 8.70 34.72 40.52
CA PRO A 21 9.99 35.18 40.03
C PRO A 21 10.41 34.57 38.67
N PRO A 22 11.16 35.31 37.83
CA PRO A 22 11.74 34.77 36.62
C PRO A 22 12.89 33.80 36.93
N ARG A 23 12.92 32.64 36.26
CA ARG A 23 14.12 31.78 36.26
C ARG A 23 15.17 32.36 35.32
N GLN A 24 16.42 32.35 35.78
CA GLN A 24 17.56 32.87 35.04
C GLN A 24 17.96 31.94 33.90
N HIS A 25 18.10 32.47 32.69
CA HIS A 25 19.01 31.92 31.68
C HIS A 25 20.21 32.85 31.59
N ALA A 26 21.41 32.31 31.87
CA ALA A 26 22.63 33.10 31.86
C ALA A 26 23.06 33.43 30.43
N ALA A 27 23.22 34.71 30.12
CA ALA A 27 23.88 35.16 28.90
C ALA A 27 25.41 35.11 29.07
N TRP A 28 26.12 34.70 28.03
CA TRP A 28 27.55 34.94 27.85
C TRP A 28 27.76 35.59 26.48
N ALA A 29 28.38 36.79 26.45
CA ALA A 29 28.54 37.58 25.23
C ALA A 29 29.83 38.41 25.26
N GLY A 30 30.68 38.27 24.23
CA GLY A 30 31.89 39.07 24.02
C GLY A 30 33.11 38.63 24.87
N THR A 31 34.36 38.86 24.45
CA THR A 31 34.83 39.97 23.60
C THR A 31 36.03 39.65 22.69
N CYS A 32 36.41 40.65 21.88
CA CYS A 32 37.31 40.62 20.73
C CYS A 32 38.81 40.31 20.98
N ALA A 33 39.47 39.81 19.92
CA ALA A 33 40.88 40.07 19.57
C ALA A 33 41.01 40.30 18.04
N ARG A 34 42.17 40.75 17.52
CA ARG A 34 42.27 41.43 16.19
C ARG A 34 43.67 41.33 15.54
N ARG A 35 43.76 41.52 14.20
CA ARG A 35 45.01 41.71 13.35
C ARG A 35 45.84 40.41 13.11
N VAL A 36 46.74 40.22 12.11
CA VAL A 36 47.38 40.97 10.98
C VAL A 36 48.10 39.91 10.05
N VAL A 37 48.50 40.02 8.76
CA VAL A 37 48.17 40.84 7.55
C VAL A 37 48.91 40.26 6.29
N HIS A 38 48.60 40.75 5.07
CA HIS A 38 49.25 40.49 3.74
C HIS A 38 49.08 39.07 3.09
N GLY A 39 49.12 38.92 1.76
CA GLY A 39 49.08 39.93 0.68
C GLY A 39 49.42 39.45 -0.76
N PHE A 40 48.94 40.20 -1.76
CA PHE A 40 49.33 40.26 -3.21
C PHE A 40 48.93 39.17 -4.24
N CYS A 41 48.13 39.62 -5.23
CA CYS A 41 48.27 39.50 -6.72
C CYS A 41 48.47 38.13 -7.43
N THR A 42 48.08 37.93 -8.72
CA THR A 42 47.65 38.86 -9.80
C THR A 42 46.74 38.15 -10.84
N SER A 43 45.87 38.89 -11.54
CA SER A 43 45.39 38.78 -12.96
C SER A 43 45.27 37.43 -13.70
N ALA A 44 44.40 37.25 -14.72
CA ALA A 44 43.19 37.93 -15.22
C ALA A 44 42.73 37.18 -16.51
N LEU A 45 41.43 37.21 -16.86
CA LEU A 45 40.91 37.40 -18.25
C LEU A 45 39.37 37.30 -18.29
N ALA A 46 38.76 38.09 -19.17
CA ALA A 46 37.36 37.94 -19.61
C ALA A 46 37.32 37.03 -20.87
N VAL A 47 36.20 36.74 -21.54
CA VAL A 47 35.28 37.66 -22.27
C VAL A 47 33.91 37.01 -22.41
N ALA A 48 32.85 37.83 -22.60
CA ALA A 48 31.49 37.36 -22.86
C ALA A 48 30.96 37.84 -24.24
N ALA A 49 30.04 37.04 -24.81
CA ALA A 49 29.02 37.36 -25.82
C ALA A 49 29.43 37.98 -27.18
N SER A 50 28.91 37.42 -28.29
CA SER A 50 27.89 38.08 -29.13
C SER A 50 27.49 37.26 -30.38
N GLN A 51 26.42 37.69 -31.06
CA GLN A 51 25.73 37.05 -32.20
C GLN A 51 26.26 37.56 -33.56
N ALA A 52 26.04 36.80 -34.66
CA ALA A 52 25.55 37.31 -35.97
C ALA A 52 25.28 36.15 -36.98
N LEU A 53 24.55 36.44 -38.07
CA LEU A 53 24.19 35.48 -39.15
C LEU A 53 24.91 35.80 -40.47
N ALA A 54 25.05 34.81 -41.38
CA ALA A 54 24.84 34.98 -42.85
C ALA A 54 24.82 33.66 -43.67
N GLN A 55 23.62 33.29 -44.15
CA GLN A 55 23.23 32.67 -45.45
C GLN A 55 24.20 31.86 -46.35
N ALA A 56 23.82 30.58 -46.59
CA ALA A 56 23.46 29.92 -47.88
C ALA A 56 24.41 29.95 -49.12
N PRO A 57 24.46 28.86 -49.94
CA PRO A 57 23.40 28.55 -50.91
C PRO A 57 22.94 27.06 -50.97
N LEU A 58 22.10 26.73 -51.96
CA LEU A 58 21.22 25.55 -52.04
C LEU A 58 21.69 24.47 -53.04
N LEU A 59 21.33 23.21 -52.77
CA LEU A 59 20.97 22.17 -53.76
C LEU A 59 19.82 21.29 -53.20
N PRO A 60 19.02 20.60 -54.05
CA PRO A 60 17.69 20.12 -53.68
C PRO A 60 17.69 18.75 -52.98
N ASP A 61 16.71 18.57 -52.09
CA ASP A 61 16.39 17.31 -51.42
C ASP A 61 15.17 16.64 -52.10
N PHE A 62 15.11 15.30 -52.09
CA PHE A 62 14.03 14.55 -52.75
C PHE A 62 12.91 14.23 -51.75
N ALA A 63 11.71 14.76 -52.01
CA ALA A 63 10.57 14.60 -51.11
C ALA A 63 10.03 13.16 -51.10
N GLU A 64 10.14 12.48 -49.96
CA GLU A 64 9.35 11.28 -49.68
C GLU A 64 7.86 11.64 -49.44
N PRO A 65 6.91 10.75 -49.82
CA PRO A 65 5.48 11.02 -49.67
C PRO A 65 5.04 11.01 -48.20
N SER A 66 4.58 12.16 -47.72
CA SER A 66 3.99 12.30 -46.38
C SER A 66 2.73 11.43 -46.22
N LEU A 67 2.81 10.42 -45.35
CA LEU A 67 1.65 9.68 -44.88
C LEU A 67 0.87 10.55 -43.89
N GLY A 68 -0.36 10.90 -44.26
CA GLY A 68 -1.25 11.68 -43.39
C GLY A 68 -1.54 10.98 -42.06
N ALA A 69 -1.88 11.78 -41.03
CA ALA A 69 -2.17 11.27 -39.70
C ALA A 69 -3.24 10.17 -39.72
N PRO A 70 -3.05 9.04 -39.01
CA PRO A 70 -3.96 7.90 -39.10
C PRO A 70 -5.36 8.28 -38.59
N PRO A 71 -6.43 7.81 -39.26
CA PRO A 71 -7.80 8.14 -38.86
C PRO A 71 -8.10 7.60 -37.47
N GLN A 72 -8.59 8.47 -36.58
CA GLN A 72 -8.97 8.09 -35.22
C GLN A 72 -10.17 7.14 -35.26
N ALA A 73 -9.99 5.92 -34.76
CA ALA A 73 -11.06 4.95 -34.61
C ALA A 73 -12.09 5.47 -33.59
N GLN A 74 -13.29 5.82 -34.07
CA GLN A 74 -14.43 6.10 -33.22
C GLN A 74 -14.90 4.80 -32.54
N HIS A 75 -14.40 4.54 -31.34
CA HIS A 75 -14.87 3.42 -30.52
C HIS A 75 -16.34 3.64 -30.14
N ALA A 76 -17.24 2.88 -30.76
CA ALA A 76 -18.65 2.85 -30.39
C ALA A 76 -18.79 2.50 -28.91
N THR A 77 -19.50 3.34 -28.15
CA THR A 77 -19.59 3.25 -26.68
C THR A 77 -20.53 2.14 -26.22
N GLY A 78 -20.06 0.89 -26.35
CA GLY A 78 -20.72 -0.33 -25.88
C GLY A 78 -20.37 -0.73 -24.43
N GLN A 79 -19.90 0.20 -23.59
CA GLN A 79 -19.64 -0.10 -22.18
C GLN A 79 -20.96 -0.16 -21.40
N ALA A 80 -21.29 -1.34 -20.86
CA ALA A 80 -22.17 -1.42 -19.70
C ALA A 80 -21.57 -0.57 -18.56
N PRO A 81 -22.38 0.19 -17.80
CA PRO A 81 -21.87 1.22 -16.90
C PRO A 81 -21.01 0.61 -15.79
N GLN A 82 -19.70 0.85 -15.83
CA GLN A 82 -18.86 0.68 -14.65
C GLN A 82 -19.38 1.60 -13.54
N ALA A 83 -19.72 1.04 -12.39
CA ALA A 83 -20.09 1.80 -11.22
C ALA A 83 -18.87 2.62 -10.75
N GLY A 84 -18.83 3.89 -11.16
CA GLY A 84 -17.81 4.84 -10.75
C GLY A 84 -17.71 4.91 -9.23
N VAL A 85 -16.50 5.11 -8.70
CA VAL A 85 -16.27 5.18 -7.25
C VAL A 85 -17.19 6.24 -6.64
N ALA A 86 -18.19 5.81 -5.87
CA ALA A 86 -19.05 6.72 -5.15
C ALA A 86 -18.18 7.57 -4.21
N LYS A 87 -18.23 8.91 -4.37
CA LYS A 87 -17.38 9.82 -3.58
C LYS A 87 -17.58 9.53 -2.10
N SER A 88 -16.51 9.12 -1.43
CA SER A 88 -16.51 8.73 -0.02
C SER A 88 -17.09 9.87 0.84
N ALA A 89 -18.06 9.54 1.70
CA ALA A 89 -18.94 10.53 2.30
C ALA A 89 -18.26 11.33 3.44
N LEU A 90 -18.75 12.54 3.70
CA LEU A 90 -18.31 13.39 4.81
C LEU A 90 -19.38 13.51 5.92
N THR A 91 -20.59 13.05 5.63
CA THR A 91 -21.83 13.26 6.40
C THR A 91 -22.74 12.04 6.28
N GLY A 92 -23.80 11.98 7.09
CA GLY A 92 -24.78 10.88 7.05
C GLY A 92 -24.26 9.58 7.64
N PHE A 93 -23.22 9.65 8.49
CA PHE A 93 -22.65 8.48 9.14
C PHE A 93 -23.59 7.88 10.18
N SER A 94 -23.63 6.55 10.26
CA SER A 94 -24.35 5.81 11.31
C SER A 94 -23.58 4.56 11.70
N VAL A 95 -23.69 4.15 12.96
CA VAL A 95 -22.95 3.01 13.51
C VAL A 95 -23.78 2.29 14.56
N ASN A 96 -23.86 0.96 14.46
CA ASN A 96 -24.48 0.12 15.48
C ASN A 96 -23.49 -0.08 16.64
N ILE A 97 -23.50 0.83 17.61
CA ILE A 97 -22.75 0.75 18.88
C ILE A 97 -22.99 -0.54 19.69
N ARG A 98 -24.01 -1.35 19.37
CA ARG A 98 -24.30 -2.61 20.06
C ARG A 98 -23.63 -3.83 19.40
N SER A 99 -22.89 -3.65 18.30
CA SER A 99 -21.95 -4.65 17.75
C SER A 99 -20.51 -4.13 17.87
N ARG A 100 -19.61 -5.01 18.34
CA ARG A 100 -18.19 -4.71 18.49
C ARG A 100 -17.55 -4.55 17.11
N GLU A 101 -17.83 -5.46 16.20
CA GLU A 101 -17.31 -5.43 14.83
C GLU A 101 -17.81 -4.21 14.04
N ALA A 102 -19.06 -3.79 14.24
CA ALA A 102 -19.57 -2.56 13.61
C ALA A 102 -18.83 -1.30 14.09
N VAL A 103 -18.53 -1.19 15.39
CA VAL A 103 -17.75 -0.08 15.95
C VAL A 103 -16.28 -0.15 15.54
N ARG A 104 -15.69 -1.36 15.53
CA ARG A 104 -14.33 -1.60 15.03
C ARG A 104 -14.20 -1.14 13.57
N ASN A 105 -15.12 -1.55 12.70
CA ASN A 105 -15.09 -1.17 11.29
C ASN A 105 -15.36 0.33 11.10
N PHE A 106 -16.28 0.93 11.87
CA PHE A 106 -16.50 2.37 11.84
C PHE A 106 -15.26 3.18 12.28
N HIS A 107 -14.53 2.71 13.29
CA HIS A 107 -13.22 3.28 13.63
C HIS A 107 -12.22 3.09 12.48
N ASN A 108 -11.99 1.86 12.03
CA ASN A 108 -10.90 1.52 11.13
C ASN A 108 -11.09 2.11 9.71
N ALA A 109 -12.34 2.30 9.26
CA ALA A 109 -12.65 3.00 8.01
C ALA A 109 -12.80 4.53 8.18
N ILE A 110 -13.57 5.01 9.16
CA ILE A 110 -13.98 6.42 9.23
C ILE A 110 -13.09 7.25 10.17
N TYR A 111 -12.66 6.70 11.32
CA TYR A 111 -11.72 7.41 12.19
C TYR A 111 -10.35 7.53 11.52
N SER A 112 -9.78 6.41 11.09
CA SER A 112 -8.43 6.36 10.51
C SER A 112 -8.29 7.14 9.19
N ALA A 113 -9.38 7.31 8.42
CA ALA A 113 -9.37 8.08 7.16
C ALA A 113 -9.33 9.62 7.34
N SER A 114 -9.15 10.12 8.56
CA SER A 114 -8.77 11.52 8.83
C SER A 114 -7.32 11.69 9.28
N GLU A 115 -6.58 10.61 9.50
CA GLU A 115 -5.21 10.66 10.03
C GLU A 115 -4.17 10.88 8.94
N ASN A 116 -3.02 11.45 9.31
CA ASN A 116 -1.86 11.68 8.42
C ASN A 116 -2.13 12.50 7.15
N ILE A 117 -3.16 13.36 7.16
CA ILE A 117 -3.45 14.28 6.05
C ILE A 117 -2.63 15.56 6.20
N ALA A 118 -1.90 15.94 5.15
CA ALA A 118 -1.09 17.16 5.15
C ALA A 118 -1.96 18.43 5.12
N ALA A 119 -1.67 19.37 6.02
CA ALA A 119 -2.41 20.63 6.13
C ALA A 119 -2.39 21.45 4.83
N GLY A 120 -1.23 21.53 4.17
CA GLY A 120 -1.07 22.26 2.89
C GLY A 120 -1.49 23.74 3.01
N TRP A 121 -1.16 24.39 4.14
CA TRP A 121 -1.55 25.76 4.40
C TRP A 121 -0.81 26.76 3.51
N THR A 122 -1.54 27.66 2.87
CA THR A 122 -1.01 28.67 1.93
C THR A 122 -0.85 30.07 2.54
N GLY A 123 -1.04 30.20 3.85
CA GLY A 123 -0.99 31.48 4.56
C GLY A 123 0.40 31.88 5.08
N SER A 124 0.44 33.01 5.78
CA SER A 124 1.64 33.52 6.44
C SER A 124 1.27 34.38 7.64
N ALA A 125 1.62 33.91 8.84
CA ALA A 125 1.53 34.69 10.08
C ALA A 125 2.48 35.91 10.07
N ALA A 126 3.56 35.85 9.28
CA ALA A 126 4.47 36.97 9.12
C ALA A 126 3.83 38.12 8.32
N GLY A 127 3.21 37.79 7.18
CA GLY A 127 2.56 38.76 6.29
C GLY A 127 1.07 39.03 6.57
N CYS A 128 0.50 38.46 7.65
CA CYS A 128 -0.94 38.47 7.94
C CYS A 128 -1.83 37.96 6.79
N VAL A 129 -1.35 36.97 6.03
CA VAL A 129 -2.09 36.30 4.97
C VAL A 129 -2.79 35.09 5.57
N ALA A 130 -4.14 35.09 5.65
CA ALA A 130 -4.88 34.00 6.29
C ALA A 130 -4.73 32.66 5.56
N GLY A 131 -4.53 32.69 4.23
CA GLY A 131 -4.40 31.52 3.38
C GLY A 131 -5.61 30.59 3.46
N GLN A 132 -5.41 29.35 3.01
CA GLN A 132 -6.32 28.22 3.20
C GLN A 132 -5.49 26.95 3.40
N VAL A 133 -6.06 25.95 4.06
CA VAL A 133 -5.55 24.57 4.06
C VAL A 133 -6.09 23.78 2.87
N SER A 134 -5.51 22.60 2.60
CA SER A 134 -5.97 21.71 1.53
C SER A 134 -7.41 21.22 1.77
N ALA A 135 -8.16 21.00 0.68
CA ALA A 135 -9.53 20.48 0.75
C ALA A 135 -9.58 19.10 1.43
N ALA A 136 -8.56 18.25 1.25
CA ALA A 136 -8.46 16.97 1.94
C ALA A 136 -8.34 17.12 3.46
N TYR A 137 -7.66 18.17 3.95
CA TYR A 137 -7.55 18.47 5.38
C TYR A 137 -8.87 18.96 5.97
N GLN A 138 -9.62 19.80 5.24
CA GLN A 138 -10.98 20.21 5.62
C GLN A 138 -11.95 19.02 5.66
N ASP A 139 -11.94 18.17 4.62
CA ASP A 139 -12.72 16.94 4.57
C ASP A 139 -12.37 15.99 5.73
N ALA A 140 -11.10 15.95 6.17
CA ALA A 140 -10.66 15.17 7.32
C ALA A 140 -11.13 15.73 8.67
N THR A 141 -11.13 17.06 8.85
CA THR A 141 -11.72 17.73 10.02
C THR A 141 -13.21 17.44 10.11
N LEU A 142 -13.96 17.66 9.02
CA LEU A 142 -15.41 17.43 8.99
C LEU A 142 -15.76 15.96 9.27
N ARG A 143 -14.97 15.02 8.74
CA ARG A 143 -15.10 13.58 9.00
C ARG A 143 -14.92 13.24 10.48
N ARG A 144 -13.93 13.85 11.17
CA ARG A 144 -13.73 13.62 12.61
C ARG A 144 -14.90 14.17 13.42
N ILE A 145 -15.45 15.33 13.07
CA ILE A 145 -16.66 15.90 13.70
C ILE A 145 -17.83 14.93 13.55
N ASN A 146 -18.17 14.51 12.32
CA ASN A 146 -19.30 13.62 12.07
C ASN A 146 -19.07 12.19 12.60
N TYR A 147 -17.83 11.70 12.69
CA TYR A 147 -17.50 10.44 13.37
C TYR A 147 -17.92 10.45 14.83
N PHE A 148 -17.50 11.47 15.60
CA PHE A 148 -17.85 11.58 17.01
C PHE A 148 -19.35 11.75 17.22
N ARG A 149 -20.02 12.53 16.36
CA ARG A 149 -21.48 12.68 16.38
C ARG A 149 -22.21 11.35 16.16
N ALA A 150 -21.78 10.55 15.18
CA ALA A 150 -22.36 9.23 14.93
C ALA A 150 -22.17 8.26 16.11
N MET A 151 -20.97 8.20 16.69
CA MET A 151 -20.69 7.40 17.89
C MET A 151 -21.56 7.84 19.08
N ALA A 152 -21.67 9.16 19.32
CA ALA A 152 -22.49 9.74 20.38
C ALA A 152 -24.01 9.59 20.16
N GLY A 153 -24.46 9.15 18.98
CA GLY A 153 -25.86 8.93 18.67
C GLY A 153 -26.64 10.20 18.30
N VAL A 154 -25.93 11.25 17.85
CA VAL A 154 -26.51 12.54 17.42
C VAL A 154 -26.35 12.71 15.90
N PRO A 155 -27.12 13.59 15.23
CA PRO A 155 -27.09 13.69 13.77
C PRO A 155 -25.71 14.04 13.21
N ALA A 156 -25.06 13.06 12.57
CA ALA A 156 -23.76 13.16 11.89
C ALA A 156 -23.89 13.76 10.48
N THR A 157 -24.75 14.76 10.34
CA THR A 157 -25.12 15.41 9.07
C THR A 157 -24.56 16.82 8.94
N VAL A 158 -23.62 17.22 9.81
CA VAL A 158 -23.05 18.56 9.82
C VAL A 158 -22.25 18.81 8.55
N THR A 159 -22.37 20.01 7.97
CA THR A 159 -21.53 20.49 6.86
C THR A 159 -20.68 21.68 7.32
N LEU A 160 -19.60 21.97 6.58
CA LEU A 160 -18.87 23.22 6.73
C LEU A 160 -19.47 24.29 5.80
N ASP A 161 -19.89 25.43 6.36
CA ASP A 161 -20.22 26.62 5.57
C ASP A 161 -18.94 27.38 5.17
N ALA A 162 -18.95 27.92 3.96
CA ALA A 162 -17.82 28.65 3.38
C ALA A 162 -17.57 30.01 4.07
N THR A 163 -18.60 30.67 4.61
CA THR A 163 -18.43 31.94 5.34
C THR A 163 -17.88 31.69 6.74
N TYR A 164 -18.46 30.78 7.53
CA TYR A 164 -17.93 30.40 8.84
C TYR A 164 -16.49 29.88 8.72
N THR A 165 -16.20 29.07 7.70
CA THR A 165 -14.84 28.59 7.37
C THR A 165 -13.88 29.75 7.07
N ARG A 166 -14.27 30.73 6.24
CA ARG A 166 -13.45 31.93 5.97
C ARG A 166 -13.17 32.74 7.22
N LYS A 167 -14.18 32.98 8.07
CA LYS A 167 -14.02 33.74 9.32
C LYS A 167 -13.14 33.00 10.32
N ALA A 168 -13.36 31.69 10.49
CA ALA A 168 -12.52 30.83 11.33
C ALA A 168 -11.06 30.78 10.85
N GLN A 169 -10.82 30.81 9.53
CA GLN A 169 -9.46 30.86 8.97
C GLN A 169 -8.71 32.16 9.32
N GLN A 170 -9.42 33.29 9.43
CA GLN A 170 -8.84 34.54 9.95
C GLN A 170 -8.59 34.46 11.46
N ALA A 171 -9.52 33.91 12.23
CA ALA A 171 -9.31 33.67 13.67
C ALA A 171 -8.09 32.77 13.94
N ALA A 172 -7.89 31.72 13.14
CA ALA A 172 -6.74 30.83 13.24
C ALA A 172 -5.42 31.56 12.95
N LEU A 173 -5.39 32.46 11.95
CA LEU A 173 -4.26 33.35 11.68
C LEU A 173 -3.98 34.26 12.89
N ILE A 174 -5.01 34.91 13.44
CA ILE A 174 -4.89 35.82 14.60
C ILE A 174 -4.22 35.10 15.77
N MET A 175 -4.73 33.93 16.14
CA MET A 175 -4.23 33.16 17.28
C MET A 175 -2.81 32.63 17.03
N LEU A 176 -2.50 32.20 15.80
CA LEU A 176 -1.15 31.76 15.42
C LEU A 176 -0.15 32.91 15.44
N ALA A 177 -0.53 34.09 14.94
CA ALA A 177 0.32 35.28 14.85
C ALA A 177 0.68 35.90 16.22
N ASN A 178 -0.04 35.51 17.28
CA ASN A 178 0.19 35.94 18.67
C ASN A 178 0.55 34.77 19.61
N ASN A 179 0.59 33.53 19.10
CA ASN A 179 0.79 32.28 19.85
C ASN A 179 -0.11 32.15 21.12
N ALA A 180 -1.38 32.56 21.00
CA ALA A 180 -2.31 32.65 22.12
C ALA A 180 -3.76 32.40 21.68
N LEU A 181 -4.59 31.87 22.58
CA LEU A 181 -6.03 31.70 22.37
C LEU A 181 -6.82 32.75 23.13
N SER A 182 -7.89 33.26 22.52
CA SER A 182 -8.91 34.06 23.18
C SER A 182 -10.20 34.01 22.37
N HIS A 183 -11.35 33.87 23.04
CA HIS A 183 -12.67 34.05 22.42
C HIS A 183 -13.03 35.53 22.18
N LYS A 184 -12.19 36.46 22.68
CA LYS A 184 -12.28 37.91 22.46
C LYS A 184 -10.86 38.44 22.20
N PRO A 185 -10.25 38.15 21.04
CA PRO A 185 -8.92 38.64 20.72
C PRO A 185 -8.98 40.19 20.64
N PRO A 186 -8.20 40.93 21.43
CA PRO A 186 -8.24 42.38 21.42
C PRO A 186 -7.70 42.92 20.09
N SER A 187 -8.16 44.11 19.69
CA SER A 187 -7.74 44.79 18.45
C SER A 187 -6.25 45.15 18.38
N SER A 188 -5.52 45.02 19.49
CA SER A 188 -4.06 45.15 19.55
C SER A 188 -3.29 43.88 19.15
N TRP A 189 -3.97 42.74 18.98
CA TRP A 189 -3.33 41.50 18.51
C TRP A 189 -2.93 41.59 17.04
N ARG A 190 -1.77 41.01 16.72
CA ARG A 190 -1.25 40.95 15.36
C ARG A 190 -2.24 40.23 14.43
N CYS A 191 -2.41 40.76 13.22
CA CYS A 191 -3.34 40.26 12.20
C CYS A 191 -4.83 40.27 12.58
N HIS A 192 -5.23 41.04 13.60
CA HIS A 192 -6.64 41.18 14.00
C HIS A 192 -7.56 41.60 12.84
N THR A 193 -8.73 40.97 12.76
CA THR A 193 -9.85 41.37 11.91
C THR A 193 -11.16 41.17 12.67
N SER A 194 -12.19 41.95 12.34
CA SER A 194 -13.52 41.80 12.94
C SER A 194 -14.19 40.46 12.58
N GLU A 195 -13.99 39.94 11.37
CA GLU A 195 -14.44 38.59 11.00
C GLU A 195 -13.76 37.50 11.85
N GLY A 196 -12.47 37.65 12.16
CA GLY A 196 -11.72 36.73 13.01
C GLY A 196 -12.10 36.83 14.49
N GLU A 197 -12.38 38.02 15.01
CA GLU A 197 -12.91 38.21 16.36
C GLU A 197 -14.31 37.58 16.51
N GLU A 198 -15.20 37.79 15.54
CA GLU A 198 -16.53 37.19 15.51
C GLU A 198 -16.48 35.65 15.51
N ALA A 199 -15.56 35.07 14.72
CA ALA A 199 -15.34 33.63 14.72
C ALA A 199 -14.76 33.13 16.05
N ALA A 200 -13.78 33.84 16.63
CA ALA A 200 -13.20 33.47 17.91
C ALA A 200 -14.26 33.36 19.03
N GLY A 201 -15.22 34.30 19.06
CA GLY A 201 -16.35 34.30 19.99
C GLY A 201 -17.44 33.25 19.72
N ARG A 202 -17.34 32.48 18.63
CA ARG A 202 -18.34 31.50 18.18
C ARG A 202 -17.79 30.08 17.93
N SER A 203 -16.54 29.86 18.31
CA SER A 203 -15.78 28.66 17.95
C SER A 203 -15.15 27.99 19.15
N ASN A 204 -15.02 26.67 19.07
CA ASN A 204 -14.01 25.94 19.83
C ASN A 204 -12.62 26.34 19.32
N LEU A 205 -11.67 26.56 20.23
CA LEU A 205 -10.31 27.02 19.91
C LEU A 205 -9.29 25.96 20.33
N SER A 206 -8.18 25.85 19.60
CA SER A 206 -7.08 24.94 19.94
C SER A 206 -5.74 25.47 19.48
N LEU A 207 -4.70 25.23 20.29
CA LEU A 207 -3.31 25.62 20.05
C LEU A 207 -2.41 24.39 20.27
N GLY A 208 -1.34 24.27 19.49
CA GLY A 208 -0.52 23.04 19.41
C GLY A 208 -1.14 21.93 18.55
N MET A 209 -2.41 22.04 18.16
CA MET A 209 -3.12 21.06 17.34
C MET A 209 -4.08 21.72 16.34
N ALA A 210 -4.17 21.15 15.13
CA ALA A 210 -5.06 21.57 14.04
C ALA A 210 -5.77 20.36 13.39
N GLY A 211 -6.67 20.63 12.43
CA GLY A 211 -7.32 19.60 11.62
C GLY A 211 -8.16 18.60 12.43
N ALA A 212 -8.25 17.36 11.94
CA ALA A 212 -8.90 16.26 12.65
C ALA A 212 -8.35 16.03 14.07
N THR A 213 -7.03 16.12 14.28
CA THR A 213 -6.40 15.94 15.60
C THR A 213 -6.93 16.92 16.63
N SER A 214 -7.18 18.18 16.23
CA SER A 214 -7.78 19.18 17.12
C SER A 214 -9.21 18.84 17.54
N VAL A 215 -10.00 18.20 16.67
CA VAL A 215 -11.36 17.75 17.00
C VAL A 215 -11.32 16.57 17.98
N THR A 216 -10.31 15.70 17.90
CA THR A 216 -10.06 14.68 18.93
C THR A 216 -9.69 15.32 20.27
N GLY A 217 -8.77 16.29 20.30
CA GLY A 217 -8.41 17.00 21.55
C GLY A 217 -9.55 17.81 22.16
N GLN A 218 -10.39 18.43 21.32
CA GLN A 218 -11.64 19.09 21.74
C GLN A 218 -12.68 18.10 22.29
N MET A 219 -12.68 16.84 21.82
CA MET A 219 -13.52 15.79 22.39
C MET A 219 -12.94 15.21 23.69
N GLU A 220 -11.62 15.19 23.84
CA GLU A 220 -10.96 14.82 25.09
C GLU A 220 -11.22 15.85 26.20
N ASP A 221 -11.14 17.15 25.89
CA ASP A 221 -11.30 18.27 26.82
C ASP A 221 -10.31 18.18 28.02
N GLU A 222 -9.02 17.96 27.72
CA GLU A 222 -7.92 17.90 28.70
C GLU A 222 -7.67 19.26 29.39
N GLY A 223 -7.02 19.25 30.56
CA GLY A 223 -6.57 20.44 31.28
C GLY A 223 -7.61 21.03 32.26
N ASP A 224 -7.14 21.74 33.28
CA ASP A 224 -7.99 22.18 34.41
C ASP A 224 -8.89 23.38 34.09
N THR A 225 -8.72 24.03 32.94
CA THR A 225 -9.68 25.04 32.44
C THR A 225 -10.92 24.41 31.80
N ASN A 226 -10.86 23.14 31.42
CA ASN A 226 -11.86 22.46 30.57
C ASN A 226 -12.78 21.52 31.37
N LEU A 227 -12.94 21.75 32.68
CA LEU A 227 -13.73 20.90 33.60
C LEU A 227 -15.16 20.62 33.13
N ALA A 228 -15.77 21.58 32.42
CA ALA A 228 -17.15 21.53 31.95
C ALA A 228 -17.35 20.81 30.60
N VAL A 229 -16.27 20.29 30.01
CA VAL A 229 -16.19 19.69 28.65
C VAL A 229 -16.89 20.52 27.57
N GLY A 230 -16.58 21.83 27.56
CA GLY A 230 -17.27 22.81 26.71
C GLY A 230 -17.11 22.54 25.22
N HIS A 231 -15.92 22.14 24.77
CA HIS A 231 -15.64 21.91 23.36
C HIS A 231 -16.39 20.66 22.85
N ARG A 232 -16.35 19.57 23.62
CA ARG A 232 -17.14 18.35 23.40
C ARG A 232 -18.63 18.63 23.35
N ARG A 233 -19.17 19.42 24.29
CA ARG A 233 -20.61 19.76 24.36
C ARG A 233 -21.09 20.46 23.10
N TRP A 234 -20.29 21.39 22.55
CA TRP A 234 -20.62 22.04 21.29
C TRP A 234 -20.48 21.12 20.06
N LEU A 235 -19.42 20.30 19.98
CA LEU A 235 -19.26 19.33 18.89
C LEU A 235 -20.40 18.30 18.83
N LEU A 236 -20.86 17.84 19.99
CA LEU A 236 -21.95 16.89 20.12
C LEU A 236 -23.35 17.51 20.19
N TYR A 237 -23.49 18.85 20.18
CA TYR A 237 -24.80 19.50 20.36
C TYR A 237 -25.77 19.07 19.24
N PRO A 238 -26.87 18.35 19.53
CA PRO A 238 -27.68 17.74 18.47
C PRO A 238 -28.34 18.72 17.49
N PRO A 239 -28.83 19.91 17.91
CA PRO A 239 -29.45 20.87 17.00
C PRO A 239 -28.53 21.50 15.94
N THR A 240 -27.20 21.50 16.15
CA THR A 240 -26.21 22.05 15.20
C THR A 240 -26.26 21.31 13.87
N LYS A 241 -26.39 22.08 12.78
CA LYS A 241 -26.46 21.59 11.38
C LYS A 241 -25.27 22.03 10.55
N VAL A 242 -24.67 23.16 10.91
CA VAL A 242 -23.59 23.81 10.15
C VAL A 242 -22.45 24.16 11.11
N MET A 243 -21.22 24.02 10.64
CA MET A 243 -20.00 24.47 11.33
C MET A 243 -19.10 25.22 10.33
N GLY A 244 -17.93 25.65 10.78
CA GLY A 244 -16.86 26.17 9.91
C GLY A 244 -15.51 25.83 10.53
N ALA A 245 -14.47 25.60 9.73
CA ALA A 245 -13.17 25.17 10.25
C ALA A 245 -12.01 25.97 9.67
N GLY A 246 -11.28 26.66 10.53
CA GLY A 246 -10.07 27.41 10.19
C GLY A 246 -8.84 26.78 10.81
N HIS A 247 -7.77 26.66 10.03
CA HIS A 247 -6.54 26.01 10.46
C HIS A 247 -5.32 26.79 9.97
N ALA A 248 -4.39 27.11 10.86
CA ALA A 248 -3.14 27.79 10.54
C ALA A 248 -1.97 27.05 11.21
N VAL A 249 -0.87 26.85 10.50
CA VAL A 249 0.24 25.98 10.96
C VAL A 249 1.59 26.61 10.63
N ASN A 250 2.59 26.38 11.46
CA ASN A 250 3.99 26.68 11.17
C ASN A 250 4.91 25.63 11.81
N ASP A 251 6.22 25.80 11.66
CA ASP A 251 7.22 24.81 12.11
C ASP A 251 7.28 24.62 13.64
N SER A 252 6.66 25.51 14.43
CA SER A 252 6.70 25.47 15.91
C SER A 252 5.35 25.19 16.58
N THR A 253 4.22 25.48 15.92
CA THR A 253 2.88 25.25 16.49
C THR A 253 1.79 25.22 15.40
N SER A 254 0.59 24.80 15.80
CA SER A 254 -0.60 24.82 14.95
C SER A 254 -1.82 25.33 15.72
N VAL A 255 -2.78 25.89 15.00
CA VAL A 255 -4.02 26.44 15.55
C VAL A 255 -5.22 25.87 14.83
N SER A 256 -6.26 25.61 15.60
CA SER A 256 -7.59 25.25 15.13
C SER A 256 -8.66 26.19 15.65
N VAL A 257 -9.60 26.55 14.77
CA VAL A 257 -10.82 27.27 15.10
C VAL A 257 -11.99 26.54 14.46
N VAL A 258 -12.87 25.95 15.26
CA VAL A 258 -14.06 25.22 14.79
C VAL A 258 -15.30 25.99 15.24
N TRP A 259 -15.94 26.70 14.31
CA TRP A 259 -17.17 27.44 14.53
C TRP A 259 -18.32 26.48 14.81
N VAL A 260 -18.98 26.67 15.95
CA VAL A 260 -20.01 25.75 16.48
C VAL A 260 -21.36 26.42 16.75
N LEU A 261 -21.45 27.75 16.69
CA LEU A 261 -22.69 28.50 16.96
C LEU A 261 -23.37 28.95 15.65
N ASP A 262 -24.12 28.05 15.02
CA ASP A 262 -24.83 28.27 13.73
C ASP A 262 -26.18 28.99 13.84
N GLY A 263 -26.65 29.30 15.05
CA GLY A 263 -27.77 30.23 15.29
C GLY A 263 -28.85 29.70 16.23
N PRO A 264 -30.05 30.32 16.24
CA PRO A 264 -31.19 29.81 16.99
C PRO A 264 -31.80 28.58 16.31
N HIS A 265 -32.08 27.53 17.08
CA HIS A 265 -32.73 26.31 16.59
C HIS A 265 -34.21 26.28 17.03
N SER A 266 -35.11 25.98 16.10
CA SER A 266 -36.55 25.88 16.39
C SER A 266 -36.99 24.54 16.97
N THR A 267 -36.25 23.46 16.71
CA THR A 267 -36.51 22.11 17.21
C THR A 267 -35.22 21.35 17.49
N ARG A 268 -35.22 20.55 18.56
CA ARG A 268 -34.18 19.56 18.85
C ARG A 268 -34.46 18.28 18.04
N PRO A 269 -33.47 17.71 17.31
CA PRO A 269 -33.63 16.41 16.66
C PRO A 269 -33.55 15.27 17.68
N THR A 270 -34.22 14.15 17.38
CA THR A 270 -34.11 12.89 18.14
C THR A 270 -32.65 12.40 18.18
N VAL A 271 -32.23 11.87 19.33
CA VAL A 271 -30.94 11.21 19.53
C VAL A 271 -31.15 9.73 19.88
N ARG A 272 -30.13 8.90 19.66
CA ARG A 272 -30.23 7.42 19.69
C ARG A 272 -30.63 6.83 21.06
N ASP A 273 -30.13 7.40 22.16
CA ASP A 273 -30.28 6.84 23.51
C ASP A 273 -31.06 7.80 24.46
N ASP A 274 -31.91 8.69 23.92
CA ASP A 274 -32.58 9.84 24.57
C ASP A 274 -31.67 10.93 25.18
N PHE A 275 -30.56 10.52 25.81
CA PHE A 275 -29.48 11.39 26.27
C PHE A 275 -28.31 11.37 25.28
N VAL A 276 -27.36 12.29 25.47
CA VAL A 276 -26.06 12.27 24.80
C VAL A 276 -24.99 11.98 25.84
N SER A 277 -23.99 11.17 25.53
CA SER A 277 -22.89 10.89 26.46
C SER A 277 -21.57 10.62 25.75
N TRP A 278 -20.47 10.85 26.47
CA TRP A 278 -19.16 10.38 26.06
C TRP A 278 -18.39 9.77 27.26
N PRO A 279 -17.90 8.53 27.16
CA PRO A 279 -18.13 7.58 26.06
C PRO A 279 -19.63 7.20 25.92
N PRO A 280 -20.09 6.85 24.70
CA PRO A 280 -21.47 6.43 24.48
C PRO A 280 -21.74 5.04 25.07
N PRO A 281 -23.02 4.65 25.24
CA PRO A 281 -23.38 3.26 25.57
C PRO A 281 -22.87 2.28 24.51
N GLY A 282 -22.74 1.00 24.88
CA GLY A 282 -22.24 -0.03 23.98
C GLY A 282 -20.73 0.06 23.75
N TYR A 283 -20.27 -0.38 22.59
CA TYR A 283 -18.85 -0.50 22.28
C TYR A 283 -18.22 0.85 21.87
N VAL A 284 -16.98 1.08 22.30
CA VAL A 284 -16.20 2.29 21.99
C VAL A 284 -14.70 1.95 21.86
N PRO A 285 -13.95 2.49 20.89
CA PRO A 285 -12.50 2.31 20.81
C PRO A 285 -11.81 2.85 22.06
N GLN A 286 -10.95 2.05 22.70
CA GLN A 286 -10.33 2.39 23.99
C GLN A 286 -9.45 3.66 23.93
N THR A 287 -8.88 3.94 22.76
CA THR A 287 -8.15 5.18 22.43
C THR A 287 -9.00 6.44 22.53
N LEU A 288 -10.33 6.33 22.56
CA LEU A 288 -11.29 7.43 22.65
C LEU A 288 -12.05 7.43 23.99
N VAL A 289 -11.65 6.59 24.96
CA VAL A 289 -12.19 6.56 26.32
C VAL A 289 -11.43 7.57 27.18
N PHE A 290 -11.73 8.85 26.92
CA PHE A 290 -11.05 10.00 27.50
C PHE A 290 -11.17 10.08 29.04
N PRO A 291 -10.29 10.84 29.72
CA PRO A 291 -10.29 10.95 31.18
C PRO A 291 -11.59 11.49 31.78
N ARG A 292 -12.19 12.51 31.15
CA ARG A 292 -13.49 13.06 31.54
C ARG A 292 -14.60 12.31 30.83
N TRP A 293 -15.52 11.75 31.62
CA TRP A 293 -16.78 11.16 31.18
C TRP A 293 -17.89 12.20 31.35
N SER A 294 -18.89 12.19 30.46
CA SER A 294 -19.94 13.21 30.43
C SER A 294 -21.30 12.65 30.03
N PHE A 295 -22.36 13.10 30.70
CA PHE A 295 -23.76 12.77 30.43
C PHE A 295 -24.55 14.06 30.26
N SER A 296 -25.26 14.20 29.15
CA SER A 296 -25.93 15.43 28.71
C SER A 296 -27.41 15.18 28.40
N TYR A 297 -28.29 16.04 28.91
CA TYR A 297 -29.74 15.97 28.67
C TYR A 297 -30.32 17.39 28.58
N PRO A 298 -31.22 17.69 27.62
CA PRO A 298 -31.77 19.03 27.43
C PRO A 298 -32.54 19.52 28.66
N ASP A 299 -32.23 20.73 29.12
CA ASP A 299 -32.86 21.43 30.25
C ASP A 299 -32.86 20.67 31.60
N ALA A 300 -32.04 19.62 31.75
CA ALA A 300 -31.95 18.87 33.00
C ALA A 300 -31.16 19.61 34.09
N ASP A 301 -31.63 19.51 35.33
CA ASP A 301 -30.89 19.92 36.52
C ASP A 301 -30.10 18.73 37.09
N PHE A 302 -28.78 18.89 37.18
CA PHE A 302 -27.84 17.91 37.72
C PHE A 302 -27.27 18.29 39.09
N SER A 303 -27.74 19.39 39.70
CA SER A 303 -27.19 19.92 40.98
C SER A 303 -27.26 18.93 42.14
N GLN A 304 -28.21 18.00 42.12
CA GLN A 304 -28.39 16.95 43.12
C GLN A 304 -28.10 15.53 42.57
N ALA A 305 -27.58 15.43 41.35
CA ALA A 305 -27.30 14.14 40.72
C ALA A 305 -26.14 13.40 41.39
N ARG A 306 -26.06 12.09 41.16
CA ARG A 306 -24.97 11.21 41.61
C ARG A 306 -24.56 10.28 40.48
N VAL A 307 -23.29 9.89 40.45
CA VAL A 307 -22.77 8.89 39.51
C VAL A 307 -22.16 7.74 40.30
N GLU A 308 -22.53 6.52 39.95
CA GLU A 308 -21.91 5.28 40.39
C GLU A 308 -21.33 4.56 39.17
N MET A 309 -20.13 3.99 39.30
CA MET A 309 -19.47 3.21 38.24
C MET A 309 -18.93 1.90 38.77
N ARG A 310 -18.99 0.84 37.95
CA ARG A 310 -18.42 -0.48 38.25
C ARG A 310 -17.74 -1.08 37.02
N SER A 311 -16.73 -1.91 37.22
CA SER A 311 -16.09 -2.72 36.16
C SER A 311 -15.68 -4.07 36.75
N GLY A 312 -16.01 -5.16 36.07
CA GLY A 312 -15.77 -6.52 36.58
C GLY A 312 -16.43 -6.78 37.94
N GLY A 313 -17.58 -6.15 38.22
CA GLY A 313 -18.26 -6.21 39.52
C GLY A 313 -17.66 -5.31 40.62
N HIS A 314 -16.45 -4.77 40.45
CA HIS A 314 -15.81 -3.88 41.42
C HIS A 314 -16.22 -2.41 41.19
N ASN A 315 -16.43 -1.66 42.27
CA ASN A 315 -16.78 -0.24 42.18
C ASN A 315 -15.56 0.60 41.79
N ILE A 316 -15.73 1.55 40.87
CA ILE A 316 -14.71 2.53 40.49
C ILE A 316 -14.98 3.83 41.24
N SER A 317 -14.00 4.31 42.01
CA SER A 317 -14.06 5.63 42.62
C SER A 317 -13.88 6.73 41.56
N LEU A 318 -14.61 7.83 41.70
CA LEU A 318 -14.65 8.92 40.72
C LEU A 318 -14.75 10.29 41.42
N ARG A 319 -14.34 11.33 40.70
CA ARG A 319 -14.55 12.75 41.05
C ARG A 319 -15.62 13.35 40.14
N LEU A 320 -16.66 13.97 40.70
CA LEU A 320 -17.55 14.85 39.93
C LEU A 320 -16.82 16.18 39.69
N GLU A 321 -16.84 16.69 38.46
CA GLU A 321 -16.36 18.04 38.15
C GLU A 321 -17.48 19.08 38.45
N PRO A 322 -17.15 20.38 38.67
CA PRO A 322 -18.16 21.39 38.94
C PRO A 322 -19.19 21.56 37.82
N TYR A 323 -20.48 21.49 38.16
CA TYR A 323 -21.58 21.62 37.20
C TYR A 323 -21.68 23.01 36.58
N GLN A 324 -21.87 23.09 35.26
CA GLN A 324 -22.00 24.34 34.49
C GLN A 324 -23.05 24.20 33.37
N ALA A 325 -24.00 25.13 33.32
CA ALA A 325 -25.23 25.01 32.50
C ALA A 325 -25.24 25.82 31.18
N PHE A 326 -24.19 26.60 30.86
CA PHE A 326 -24.26 27.62 29.80
C PHE A 326 -23.71 27.19 28.41
N MET A 327 -23.54 25.89 28.16
CA MET A 327 -22.91 25.37 26.92
C MET A 327 -23.65 24.15 26.37
N GLY A 328 -24.19 24.23 25.15
CA GLY A 328 -24.98 23.16 24.54
C GLY A 328 -26.09 22.66 25.46
N ASP A 329 -26.20 21.33 25.58
CA ASP A 329 -27.06 20.70 26.59
C ASP A 329 -26.48 20.81 28.00
N ASN A 330 -27.35 20.88 29.03
CA ASN A 330 -26.94 20.69 30.41
C ASN A 330 -26.25 19.34 30.58
N THR A 331 -25.11 19.34 31.25
CA THR A 331 -24.17 18.20 31.26
C THR A 331 -23.55 18.00 32.64
N LEU A 332 -23.60 16.76 33.13
CA LEU A 332 -22.83 16.29 34.28
C LEU A 332 -21.51 15.68 33.80
N VAL A 333 -20.41 15.95 34.51
CA VAL A 333 -19.06 15.54 34.13
C VAL A 333 -18.36 14.88 35.33
N TRP A 334 -17.59 13.82 35.07
CA TRP A 334 -16.81 13.14 36.09
C TRP A 334 -15.51 12.53 35.55
N VAL A 335 -14.55 12.29 36.45
CA VAL A 335 -13.28 11.60 36.14
C VAL A 335 -13.23 10.30 36.95
N PRO A 336 -13.23 9.12 36.31
CA PRO A 336 -12.97 7.85 36.98
C PRO A 336 -11.49 7.75 37.37
N ASN A 337 -11.21 7.46 38.64
CA ASN A 337 -9.84 7.37 39.18
C ASN A 337 -9.07 6.16 38.61
N ALA A 338 -9.78 5.11 38.22
CA ALA A 338 -9.25 3.94 37.55
C ALA A 338 -9.98 3.74 36.20
N ARG A 339 -9.20 3.54 35.14
CA ARG A 339 -9.69 3.16 33.80
C ARG A 339 -8.89 1.95 33.32
N PRO A 340 -9.32 0.71 33.64
CA PRO A 340 -8.64 -0.49 33.15
C PRO A 340 -8.54 -0.46 31.62
N ASN A 341 -7.34 -0.65 31.08
CA ASN A 341 -7.11 -0.59 29.65
C ASN A 341 -7.65 -1.85 28.95
N ALA A 342 -8.16 -1.69 27.74
CA ALA A 342 -8.69 -2.79 26.93
C ALA A 342 -7.65 -3.38 25.96
N ALA A 343 -6.36 -3.35 26.32
CA ALA A 343 -5.29 -3.69 25.38
C ALA A 343 -5.28 -5.17 24.98
N SER A 344 -5.59 -6.07 25.92
CA SER A 344 -5.61 -7.53 25.74
C SER A 344 -7.01 -8.10 25.51
N ALA A 345 -8.01 -7.58 26.22
CA ALA A 345 -9.43 -7.96 26.15
C ALA A 345 -10.31 -6.73 26.36
N ASP A 346 -11.57 -6.80 25.95
CA ASP A 346 -12.53 -5.68 26.10
C ASP A 346 -12.91 -5.43 27.56
N VAL A 347 -13.14 -4.17 27.95
CA VAL A 347 -13.43 -3.76 29.33
C VAL A 347 -14.79 -3.09 29.42
N SER A 348 -15.71 -3.69 30.18
CA SER A 348 -17.06 -3.16 30.41
C SER A 348 -17.18 -2.37 31.71
N TYR A 349 -17.77 -1.19 31.60
CA TYR A 349 -18.08 -0.24 32.66
C TYR A 349 -19.60 -0.11 32.79
N GLU A 350 -20.16 -0.54 33.92
CA GLU A 350 -21.53 -0.22 34.32
C GLU A 350 -21.56 1.22 34.84
N VAL A 351 -22.45 2.07 34.32
CA VAL A 351 -22.68 3.44 34.77
C VAL A 351 -24.10 3.58 35.28
N GLN A 352 -24.29 4.23 36.42
CA GLN A 352 -25.60 4.70 36.88
C GLN A 352 -25.52 6.20 37.19
N VAL A 353 -26.38 6.99 36.55
CA VAL A 353 -26.55 8.42 36.81
C VAL A 353 -27.91 8.60 37.47
N ARG A 354 -27.93 8.88 38.78
CA ARG A 354 -29.15 8.96 39.59
C ARG A 354 -29.53 10.39 39.94
N ASN A 355 -30.81 10.61 40.21
CA ASN A 355 -31.41 11.87 40.65
C ASN A 355 -31.18 13.04 39.66
N VAL A 356 -31.28 12.76 38.36
CA VAL A 356 -31.30 13.79 37.31
C VAL A 356 -32.70 14.41 37.27
N ARG A 357 -32.82 15.72 37.51
CA ARG A 357 -34.12 16.40 37.53
C ARG A 357 -34.49 16.90 36.14
N ILE A 358 -35.57 16.36 35.57
CA ILE A 358 -36.11 16.74 34.26
C ILE A 358 -37.53 17.27 34.48
N GLN A 359 -37.77 18.54 34.15
CA GLN A 359 -39.04 19.23 34.43
C GLN A 359 -39.46 19.10 35.92
N GLY A 360 -38.47 19.16 36.82
CA GLY A 360 -38.62 19.01 38.27
C GLY A 360 -38.66 17.57 38.79
N VAL A 361 -39.01 16.58 37.95
CA VAL A 361 -39.12 15.16 38.29
C VAL A 361 -37.74 14.49 38.27
N ALA A 362 -37.40 13.74 39.32
CA ALA A 362 -36.17 12.96 39.36
C ALA A 362 -36.27 11.71 38.48
N ARG A 363 -35.23 11.45 37.68
CA ARG A 363 -35.05 10.25 36.86
C ARG A 363 -33.64 9.68 37.06
N ASP A 364 -33.56 8.36 36.98
CA ASP A 364 -32.31 7.60 37.01
C ASP A 364 -32.04 6.99 35.63
N PHE A 365 -30.77 6.92 35.25
CA PHE A 365 -30.29 6.36 34.00
C PHE A 365 -29.23 5.29 34.27
N HIS A 366 -29.31 4.16 33.59
CA HIS A 366 -28.31 3.09 33.66
C HIS A 366 -27.90 2.69 32.24
N TYR A 367 -26.59 2.56 32.01
CA TYR A 367 -26.02 2.09 30.76
C TYR A 367 -24.68 1.40 30.98
N THR A 368 -24.27 0.59 30.01
CA THR A 368 -22.95 -0.05 29.97
C THR A 368 -22.14 0.53 28.82
N VAL A 369 -20.87 0.83 29.07
CA VAL A 369 -19.85 1.21 28.08
C VAL A 369 -18.84 0.07 27.99
N THR A 370 -18.48 -0.39 26.81
CA THR A 370 -17.47 -1.45 26.62
C THR A 370 -16.32 -0.92 25.76
N ALA A 371 -15.19 -0.65 26.40
CA ALA A 371 -13.96 -0.23 25.74
C ALA A 371 -13.34 -1.42 24.99
N ILE A 372 -13.00 -1.23 23.70
CA ILE A 372 -12.43 -2.28 22.85
C ILE A 372 -11.09 -1.86 22.25
N ASN A 373 -10.22 -2.83 21.96
CA ASN A 373 -9.10 -2.61 21.05
C ASN A 373 -9.58 -2.84 19.60
N PRO A 374 -9.65 -1.80 18.74
CA PRO A 374 -10.12 -1.91 17.35
C PRO A 374 -9.11 -2.61 16.42
N ASP A 375 -7.84 -2.69 16.81
CA ASP A 375 -6.80 -3.43 16.08
C ASP A 375 -6.87 -4.95 16.30
N ARG A 376 -7.74 -5.39 17.23
CA ARG A 376 -8.01 -6.80 17.53
C ARG A 376 -9.37 -7.24 16.99
N TYR A 377 -9.38 -8.36 16.27
CA TYR A 377 -10.60 -9.10 15.94
C TYR A 377 -11.33 -9.54 17.22
N GLY A 378 -12.66 -9.58 17.16
CA GLY A 378 -13.52 -10.14 18.20
C GLY A 378 -14.18 -11.45 17.74
N ALA A 379 -15.01 -12.02 18.60
CA ALA A 379 -15.80 -13.21 18.26
C ALA A 379 -16.90 -12.91 17.21
N ASP A 380 -17.27 -11.63 17.02
CA ASP A 380 -18.22 -11.15 16.01
C ASP A 380 -17.54 -10.60 14.74
N THR A 381 -16.22 -10.76 14.57
CA THR A 381 -15.50 -10.25 13.38
C THR A 381 -15.89 -11.02 12.12
N VAL A 382 -16.32 -10.27 11.09
CA VAL A 382 -16.71 -10.81 9.78
C VAL A 382 -15.84 -10.19 8.70
N LEU A 383 -14.95 -11.00 8.13
CA LEU A 383 -14.16 -10.61 6.96
C LEU A 383 -14.95 -10.84 5.66
N PRO A 384 -14.74 -10.02 4.62
CA PRO A 384 -15.41 -10.15 3.31
C PRO A 384 -14.79 -11.29 2.48
N ALA A 385 -14.93 -12.53 2.97
CA ALA A 385 -14.47 -13.74 2.29
C ALA A 385 -15.27 -14.00 1.01
N LEU A 386 -14.65 -14.66 0.03
CA LEU A 386 -15.24 -14.93 -1.27
C LEU A 386 -15.65 -16.39 -1.41
N THR A 387 -16.85 -16.62 -1.97
CA THR A 387 -17.37 -17.97 -2.30
C THR A 387 -17.84 -17.99 -3.75
N ALA A 388 -17.23 -18.84 -4.58
CA ALA A 388 -17.64 -19.05 -5.97
C ALA A 388 -19.04 -19.69 -6.05
N GLN A 389 -19.87 -19.18 -6.97
CA GLN A 389 -21.27 -19.62 -7.17
C GLN A 389 -21.48 -20.31 -8.54
N GLY A 390 -20.40 -20.63 -9.26
CA GLY A 390 -20.44 -21.11 -10.64
C GLY A 390 -20.67 -19.98 -11.66
N GLY A 391 -20.50 -20.29 -12.95
CA GLY A 391 -20.76 -19.34 -14.06
C GLY A 391 -20.02 -18.00 -13.98
N GLY A 392 -18.85 -17.97 -13.35
CA GLY A 392 -18.09 -16.73 -13.08
C GLY A 392 -18.74 -15.79 -12.07
N ALA A 393 -19.69 -16.24 -11.26
CA ALA A 393 -20.29 -15.46 -10.19
C ALA A 393 -19.61 -15.75 -8.83
N TYR A 394 -19.45 -14.71 -8.01
CA TYR A 394 -18.86 -14.78 -6.68
C TYR A 394 -19.74 -14.04 -5.68
N ALA A 395 -19.98 -14.66 -4.53
CA ALA A 395 -20.57 -14.04 -3.36
C ALA A 395 -19.46 -13.53 -2.42
N ILE A 396 -19.73 -12.42 -1.73
CA ILE A 396 -18.89 -11.84 -0.68
C ILE A 396 -19.64 -12.04 0.65
N THR A 397 -18.96 -12.51 1.69
CA THR A 397 -19.55 -12.56 3.04
C THR A 397 -19.94 -11.13 3.48
N PRO A 398 -21.22 -10.85 3.81
CA PRO A 398 -21.65 -9.49 4.12
C PRO A 398 -21.03 -8.97 5.43
N VAL A 399 -20.34 -7.83 5.35
CA VAL A 399 -19.64 -7.22 6.51
C VAL A 399 -20.59 -6.23 7.22
N PRO A 400 -20.69 -6.26 8.57
CA PRO A 400 -21.53 -5.33 9.32
C PRO A 400 -21.27 -3.85 9.00
N GLY A 401 -22.31 -3.15 8.53
CA GLY A 401 -22.24 -1.72 8.18
C GLY A 401 -21.57 -1.39 6.85
N ALA A 402 -21.26 -2.39 6.01
CA ALA A 402 -20.78 -2.15 4.66
C ALA A 402 -21.85 -1.45 3.79
N THR A 403 -21.45 -0.38 3.10
CA THR A 403 -22.26 0.37 2.13
C THR A 403 -21.94 0.00 0.67
N GLY A 404 -21.12 -1.05 0.47
CA GLY A 404 -20.61 -1.52 -0.81
C GLY A 404 -19.33 -2.33 -0.59
N TYR A 405 -18.71 -2.79 -1.68
CA TYR A 405 -17.48 -3.58 -1.67
C TYR A 405 -16.56 -3.17 -2.82
N GLN A 406 -15.26 -3.42 -2.63
CA GLN A 406 -14.28 -3.46 -3.71
C GLN A 406 -13.71 -4.85 -3.83
N TRP A 407 -13.42 -5.27 -5.05
CA TRP A 407 -12.68 -6.51 -5.32
C TRP A 407 -11.57 -6.28 -6.34
N ALA A 408 -10.59 -7.17 -6.31
CA ALA A 408 -9.47 -7.19 -7.25
C ALA A 408 -9.17 -8.64 -7.63
N ALA A 409 -8.78 -8.84 -8.89
CA ALA A 409 -8.09 -10.04 -9.34
C ALA A 409 -6.58 -9.79 -9.34
N PHE A 410 -5.80 -10.79 -8.98
CA PHE A 410 -4.34 -10.74 -9.12
C PHE A 410 -3.76 -12.10 -9.49
N SER A 411 -2.69 -12.10 -10.28
CA SER A 411 -1.83 -13.28 -10.42
C SER A 411 -0.79 -13.30 -9.29
N LEU A 412 -0.42 -14.50 -8.85
CA LEU A 412 0.80 -14.71 -8.07
C LEU A 412 1.88 -15.40 -8.90
N ARG A 413 3.09 -14.85 -8.83
CA ARG A 413 4.31 -15.47 -9.37
C ARG A 413 5.29 -15.70 -8.23
N ASP A 414 5.60 -16.96 -7.94
CA ASP A 414 6.47 -17.32 -6.82
C ASP A 414 7.86 -16.66 -6.94
N PHE A 415 8.36 -16.16 -5.82
CA PHE A 415 9.61 -15.40 -5.77
C PHE A 415 10.76 -16.33 -5.40
N THR A 416 11.71 -16.51 -6.32
CA THR A 416 12.83 -17.46 -6.19
C THR A 416 14.22 -16.81 -6.20
N GLN A 417 14.27 -15.47 -6.21
CA GLN A 417 15.51 -14.70 -6.29
C GLN A 417 16.21 -14.61 -4.93
N THR A 418 17.54 -14.76 -4.94
CA THR A 418 18.41 -14.55 -3.78
C THR A 418 19.10 -13.19 -3.90
N GLU A 419 19.05 -12.36 -2.85
CA GLU A 419 19.73 -11.07 -2.77
C GLU A 419 20.99 -11.19 -1.89
N GLY A 420 22.16 -11.27 -2.51
CA GLY A 420 23.47 -11.32 -1.85
C GLY A 420 24.44 -10.26 -2.37
N ALA A 421 23.94 -9.06 -2.67
CA ALA A 421 24.68 -7.92 -3.25
C ALA A 421 25.48 -8.18 -4.57
N GLU A 422 25.48 -9.38 -5.15
CA GLU A 422 26.17 -9.69 -6.40
C GLU A 422 25.75 -8.75 -7.55
N ALA A 423 24.44 -8.53 -7.72
CA ALA A 423 23.87 -7.58 -8.69
C ALA A 423 23.84 -6.13 -8.17
N GLY A 424 24.89 -5.70 -7.45
CA GLY A 424 24.96 -4.37 -6.85
C GLY A 424 24.02 -4.21 -5.66
N MET A 425 22.97 -3.38 -5.80
CA MET A 425 21.91 -3.26 -4.80
C MET A 425 20.68 -4.14 -5.06
N GLY A 426 20.59 -4.75 -6.26
CA GLY A 426 19.50 -5.65 -6.64
C GLY A 426 18.11 -5.06 -6.39
N LEU A 427 17.31 -5.73 -5.56
CA LEU A 427 15.95 -5.34 -5.20
C LEU A 427 15.85 -4.43 -3.96
N LEU A 428 16.97 -4.14 -3.28
CA LEU A 428 17.01 -3.33 -2.06
C LEU A 428 17.32 -1.86 -2.35
N GLN A 429 16.39 -0.98 -1.99
CA GLN A 429 16.61 0.47 -1.96
C GLN A 429 17.31 0.85 -0.64
N PRO A 430 18.56 1.34 -0.67
CA PRO A 430 19.22 1.84 0.53
C PRO A 430 18.71 3.23 0.93
N ASN A 431 18.67 3.47 2.24
CA ASN A 431 18.65 4.79 2.85
C ASN A 431 19.72 4.83 3.96
N VAL A 432 20.93 5.21 3.55
CA VAL A 432 22.14 5.27 4.38
C VAL A 432 22.88 6.59 4.13
N SER A 433 23.88 6.94 4.95
CA SER A 433 24.68 8.17 4.76
C SER A 433 26.12 8.00 5.21
N GLY A 434 27.05 8.38 4.34
CA GLY A 434 28.50 8.45 4.66
C GLY A 434 29.32 7.23 4.28
N TYR A 435 28.72 6.18 3.70
CA TYR A 435 29.39 4.92 3.34
C TYR A 435 28.63 4.20 2.22
N SER A 436 29.27 3.19 1.62
CA SER A 436 28.64 2.27 0.68
C SER A 436 27.86 1.19 1.44
N PRO A 437 26.56 0.96 1.14
CA PRO A 437 25.79 -0.15 1.71
C PRO A 437 26.12 -1.52 1.07
N ARG A 438 27.09 -1.57 0.16
CA ARG A 438 27.66 -2.80 -0.43
C ARG A 438 29.14 -2.90 -0.04
N ASP A 439 29.54 -4.04 0.51
CA ASP A 439 30.92 -4.36 0.89
C ASP A 439 31.41 -5.59 0.11
N THR A 440 32.63 -5.57 -0.41
CA THR A 440 33.26 -6.69 -1.14
C THR A 440 34.29 -7.45 -0.32
N ARG A 441 34.59 -6.97 0.89
CA ARG A 441 35.61 -7.48 1.81
C ARG A 441 34.98 -8.59 2.64
N VAL A 442 33.92 -8.25 3.40
CA VAL A 442 33.13 -9.14 4.24
C VAL A 442 31.91 -9.65 3.46
N LYS A 443 31.67 -10.97 3.48
CA LYS A 443 30.59 -11.67 2.77
C LYS A 443 30.46 -13.12 3.24
N ALA A 444 29.28 -13.71 3.07
CA ALA A 444 28.99 -15.11 3.37
C ALA A 444 29.19 -16.01 2.13
N SER A 445 28.76 -15.52 0.95
CA SER A 445 28.98 -16.18 -0.33
C SER A 445 29.53 -15.18 -1.38
N GLY A 446 29.52 -15.56 -2.67
CA GLY A 446 29.74 -14.65 -3.79
C GLY A 446 31.00 -13.77 -3.75
N SER A 447 30.82 -12.52 -4.15
CA SER A 447 31.82 -11.45 -4.26
C SER A 447 31.56 -10.26 -3.33
N ALA A 448 30.35 -10.13 -2.78
CA ALA A 448 29.94 -9.03 -1.91
C ALA A 448 28.92 -9.44 -0.85
N SER A 449 28.60 -8.51 0.05
CA SER A 449 27.41 -8.53 0.90
C SER A 449 26.87 -7.11 1.09
N PHE A 450 25.71 -6.99 1.74
CA PHE A 450 25.18 -5.70 2.19
C PHE A 450 25.73 -5.31 3.56
N HIS A 451 25.93 -4.02 3.79
CA HIS A 451 26.52 -3.48 5.03
C HIS A 451 25.68 -2.32 5.58
N LEU A 452 25.49 -2.29 6.89
CA LEU A 452 24.84 -1.20 7.62
C LEU A 452 25.69 -0.75 8.82
N ALA A 453 26.03 0.54 8.84
CA ALA A 453 26.94 1.17 9.79
C ALA A 453 26.49 2.60 10.15
N HIS A 454 27.04 3.19 11.22
CA HIS A 454 26.64 4.51 11.72
C HIS A 454 27.82 5.52 11.72
N PRO A 455 28.41 5.91 10.58
CA PRO A 455 29.59 6.79 10.57
C PRO A 455 29.32 8.29 10.80
N ILE A 456 28.08 8.75 10.56
CA ILE A 456 27.64 10.15 10.75
C ILE A 456 26.13 10.17 11.14
N PRO A 457 25.51 11.31 11.52
CA PRO A 457 24.54 11.40 12.63
C PRO A 457 23.45 10.34 12.75
N GLN A 458 23.15 10.02 14.01
CA GLN A 458 22.27 8.94 14.48
C GLN A 458 20.87 8.98 13.86
N ARG A 459 20.72 8.31 12.72
CA ARG A 459 19.44 8.05 12.03
C ARG A 459 19.37 6.58 11.64
N LEU A 460 18.16 6.02 11.64
CA LEU A 460 17.88 4.64 11.24
C LEU A 460 18.45 4.36 9.82
N GLN A 461 19.40 3.44 9.72
CA GLN A 461 19.98 3.02 8.44
C GLN A 461 19.14 1.88 7.88
N MET A 462 18.78 1.90 6.59
CA MET A 462 17.79 0.95 6.05
C MET A 462 18.17 0.38 4.68
N LEU A 463 17.82 -0.88 4.46
CA LEU A 463 17.71 -1.54 3.16
C LEU A 463 16.27 -2.04 3.01
N THR A 464 15.48 -1.38 2.16
CA THR A 464 14.06 -1.68 1.98
C THR A 464 13.83 -2.35 0.65
N PHE A 465 13.09 -3.46 0.61
CA PHE A 465 12.71 -4.09 -0.65
C PHE A 465 11.82 -3.15 -1.49
N THR A 466 12.18 -2.98 -2.75
CA THR A 466 11.37 -2.27 -3.75
C THR A 466 10.08 -3.01 -4.13
N PRO A 467 10.03 -4.36 -4.29
CA PRO A 467 8.77 -5.07 -4.44
C PRO A 467 8.02 -5.21 -3.11
N GLN A 468 6.69 -5.34 -3.20
CA GLN A 468 5.89 -5.98 -2.16
C GLN A 468 5.79 -7.48 -2.42
N PHE A 469 5.69 -8.26 -1.34
CA PHE A 469 5.55 -9.72 -1.39
C PHE A 469 4.19 -10.12 -0.85
N TYR A 470 3.48 -10.99 -1.56
CA TYR A 470 2.32 -11.68 -1.03
C TYR A 470 2.77 -12.94 -0.28
N VAL A 471 2.38 -13.06 0.99
CA VAL A 471 2.84 -14.10 1.90
C VAL A 471 1.91 -15.31 1.83
N GLN A 472 2.44 -16.48 1.47
CA GLN A 472 1.69 -17.74 1.47
C GLN A 472 1.83 -18.44 2.84
N PRO A 473 0.99 -19.45 3.16
CA PRO A 473 1.15 -20.23 4.39
C PRO A 473 2.56 -20.85 4.53
N GLY A 474 3.13 -20.80 5.73
CA GLY A 474 4.46 -21.35 6.00
C GLY A 474 5.63 -20.53 5.44
N ALA A 475 5.41 -19.27 5.06
CA ALA A 475 6.45 -18.39 4.54
C ALA A 475 7.55 -18.05 5.55
N GLN A 476 8.78 -17.90 5.04
CA GLN A 476 9.96 -17.56 5.82
C GLN A 476 10.86 -16.59 5.08
N LEU A 477 11.52 -15.71 5.84
CA LEU A 477 12.72 -15.01 5.43
C LEU A 477 13.94 -15.75 5.99
N GLN A 478 14.93 -16.03 5.16
CA GLN A 478 16.24 -16.55 5.56
C GLN A 478 17.33 -15.62 5.05
N PHE A 479 18.36 -15.39 5.86
CA PHE A 479 19.52 -14.57 5.47
C PHE A 479 20.75 -14.98 6.27
N ALA A 480 21.93 -14.76 5.69
CA ALA A 480 23.18 -14.77 6.44
C ALA A 480 23.37 -13.41 7.13
N SER A 481 23.77 -13.42 8.40
CA SER A 481 23.92 -12.22 9.22
C SER A 481 25.24 -12.26 9.98
N GLN A 482 25.99 -11.16 9.98
CA GLN A 482 27.12 -10.96 10.87
C GLN A 482 27.04 -9.55 11.50
N LEU A 483 26.57 -9.48 12.75
CA LEU A 483 26.61 -8.26 13.56
C LEU A 483 27.92 -8.26 14.36
N GLY A 484 28.90 -7.50 13.87
CA GLY A 484 30.24 -7.40 14.46
C GLY A 484 30.33 -6.36 15.57
N TRP A 485 31.27 -5.40 15.46
CA TRP A 485 31.42 -4.32 16.45
C TRP A 485 30.17 -3.44 16.50
N ALA A 486 29.41 -3.60 17.58
CA ALA A 486 28.12 -2.95 17.82
C ALA A 486 27.85 -2.87 19.34
N THR A 487 27.35 -1.75 19.85
CA THR A 487 26.92 -1.63 21.25
C THR A 487 25.51 -2.21 21.46
N PRO A 488 25.07 -2.53 22.70
CA PRO A 488 23.72 -3.07 22.94
C PRO A 488 22.57 -2.14 22.54
N THR A 489 22.84 -0.83 22.41
CA THR A 489 21.91 0.18 21.90
C THR A 489 21.96 0.35 20.38
N GLN A 490 22.93 -0.27 19.69
CA GLN A 490 22.90 -0.51 18.25
C GLN A 490 22.20 -1.85 17.97
N ARG A 491 21.13 -1.83 17.17
CA ARG A 491 20.26 -3.00 16.97
C ARG A 491 20.03 -3.32 15.50
N ALA A 492 20.32 -4.55 15.12
CA ALA A 492 19.95 -5.14 13.84
C ALA A 492 18.48 -5.57 13.88
N LEU A 493 17.64 -5.02 12.98
CA LEU A 493 16.19 -5.25 12.94
C LEU A 493 15.77 -5.77 11.56
N VAL A 494 14.84 -6.72 11.53
CA VAL A 494 14.00 -6.98 10.34
C VAL A 494 12.59 -6.47 10.65
N GLN A 495 12.02 -5.72 9.71
CA GLN A 495 10.71 -5.09 9.88
C GLN A 495 9.79 -5.33 8.68
N VAL A 496 8.49 -5.45 8.97
CA VAL A 496 7.39 -5.63 8.01
C VAL A 496 6.47 -4.42 8.04
N SER A 497 5.94 -4.04 6.88
CA SER A 497 4.86 -3.06 6.74
C SER A 497 3.71 -3.61 5.90
N LEU A 498 2.47 -3.25 6.27
CA LEU A 498 1.24 -3.57 5.53
C LEU A 498 0.71 -2.40 4.67
N ASP A 499 1.25 -1.19 4.89
CA ASP A 499 0.79 0.07 4.31
C ASP A 499 1.92 0.89 3.64
N GLY A 500 3.17 0.42 3.73
CA GLY A 500 4.39 1.10 3.29
C GLY A 500 4.88 2.21 4.23
N LYS A 501 4.19 2.45 5.36
CA LYS A 501 4.40 3.63 6.24
C LYS A 501 4.66 3.22 7.69
N SER A 502 3.86 2.31 8.21
CA SER A 502 3.88 1.77 9.56
C SER A 502 4.69 0.47 9.57
N TRP A 503 5.67 0.34 10.48
CA TRP A 503 6.64 -0.75 10.46
C TRP A 503 6.67 -1.53 11.79
N GLN A 504 6.40 -2.82 11.72
CA GLN A 504 6.47 -3.77 12.84
C GLN A 504 7.80 -4.52 12.80
N THR A 505 8.55 -4.54 13.90
CA THR A 505 9.75 -5.39 14.05
C THR A 505 9.35 -6.85 14.20
N ILE A 506 9.93 -7.73 13.37
CA ILE A 506 9.68 -9.18 13.36
C ILE A 506 10.91 -10.01 13.76
N HIS A 507 12.11 -9.40 13.74
CA HIS A 507 13.34 -9.94 14.29
C HIS A 507 14.22 -8.80 14.82
N SER A 508 14.96 -9.03 15.91
CA SER A 508 15.85 -8.04 16.50
C SER A 508 17.04 -8.71 17.19
N GLN A 509 18.25 -8.24 16.89
CA GLN A 509 19.50 -8.62 17.54
C GLN A 509 20.23 -7.36 18.02
N ALA A 510 20.67 -7.35 19.27
CA ALA A 510 21.46 -6.25 19.86
C ALA A 510 22.96 -6.48 19.64
N GLY A 511 23.73 -5.39 19.56
CA GLY A 511 25.19 -5.47 19.58
C GLY A 511 25.74 -6.01 20.90
N SER A 512 26.94 -6.60 20.84
CA SER A 512 27.56 -7.27 22.00
C SER A 512 28.24 -6.33 23.00
N GLY A 513 28.48 -5.07 22.63
CA GLY A 513 29.40 -4.18 23.36
C GLY A 513 30.87 -4.39 23.01
N GLY A 514 31.16 -5.26 22.04
CA GLY A 514 32.48 -5.57 21.51
C GLY A 514 32.38 -6.19 20.11
N ALA A 515 33.35 -7.04 19.74
CA ALA A 515 33.56 -7.54 18.38
C ALA A 515 32.42 -8.36 17.73
N GLY A 516 31.43 -8.82 18.51
CA GLY A 516 30.23 -9.48 17.98
C GLY A 516 30.49 -10.81 17.26
N GLU A 517 29.66 -11.11 16.26
CA GLU A 517 29.73 -12.32 15.45
C GLU A 517 31.00 -12.32 14.58
N GLN A 518 31.85 -13.33 14.73
CA GLN A 518 33.11 -13.45 13.96
C GLN A 518 32.94 -14.13 12.60
N SER A 519 31.78 -14.74 12.35
CA SER A 519 31.39 -15.32 11.07
C SER A 519 29.88 -15.22 10.89
N PHE A 520 29.42 -15.22 9.63
CA PHE A 520 28.01 -15.17 9.29
C PHE A 520 27.22 -16.35 9.88
N GLN A 521 26.09 -16.02 10.50
CA GLN A 521 25.11 -16.95 11.04
C GLN A 521 23.85 -16.92 10.16
N ARG A 522 23.35 -18.08 9.73
CA ARG A 522 22.03 -18.15 9.06
C ARG A 522 20.93 -17.84 10.09
N LYS A 523 20.16 -16.79 9.83
CA LYS A 523 18.94 -16.43 10.58
C LYS A 523 17.73 -16.85 9.76
N THR A 524 16.71 -17.37 10.44
CA THR A 524 15.41 -17.72 9.85
C THR A 524 14.31 -17.01 10.64
N VAL A 525 13.42 -16.30 9.94
CA VAL A 525 12.33 -15.51 10.53
C VAL A 525 11.01 -15.92 9.87
N SER A 526 10.05 -16.37 10.67
CA SER A 526 8.74 -16.76 10.14
C SER A 526 7.92 -15.54 9.72
N LEU A 527 7.29 -15.61 8.55
CA LEU A 527 6.34 -14.63 8.05
C LEU A 527 4.89 -15.08 8.23
N SER A 528 4.63 -16.24 8.87
CA SER A 528 3.29 -16.86 8.98
C SER A 528 2.23 -15.95 9.62
N ALA A 529 2.61 -15.00 10.48
CA ALA A 529 1.70 -14.00 11.06
C ALA A 529 1.09 -13.03 10.01
N PHE A 530 1.68 -12.99 8.81
CA PHE A 530 1.26 -12.16 7.67
C PHE A 530 0.69 -12.99 6.52
N ALA A 531 0.46 -14.31 6.70
CA ALA A 531 -0.09 -15.16 5.66
C ALA A 531 -1.39 -14.59 5.07
N HIS A 532 -1.51 -14.70 3.74
CA HIS A 532 -2.55 -14.10 2.89
C HIS A 532 -2.56 -12.56 2.83
N LYS A 533 -1.51 -11.88 3.31
CA LYS A 533 -1.34 -10.42 3.19
C LYS A 533 -0.21 -10.07 2.23
N SER A 534 -0.32 -8.90 1.60
CA SER A 534 0.83 -8.24 0.95
C SER A 534 1.65 -7.52 2.01
N ILE A 535 2.98 -7.66 1.97
CA ILE A 535 3.91 -6.98 2.88
C ILE A 535 5.00 -6.24 2.09
N GLN A 536 5.53 -5.16 2.68
CA GLN A 536 6.88 -4.67 2.37
C GLN A 536 7.84 -5.10 3.49
N LEU A 537 9.08 -5.42 3.12
CA LEU A 537 10.14 -5.86 4.03
C LEU A 537 11.32 -4.88 4.03
N ARG A 538 11.94 -4.68 5.20
CA ARG A 538 13.23 -3.99 5.29
C ARG A 538 14.13 -4.58 6.36
N PHE A 539 15.43 -4.49 6.13
CA PHE A 539 16.45 -4.57 7.15
C PHE A 539 16.74 -3.15 7.64
N ALA A 540 16.83 -2.96 8.94
CA ALA A 540 17.10 -1.66 9.54
C ALA A 540 18.10 -1.77 10.69
N TYR A 541 19.11 -0.91 10.71
CA TYR A 541 20.10 -0.80 11.78
C TYR A 541 19.79 0.46 12.59
N GLU A 542 19.35 0.27 13.81
CA GLU A 542 18.91 1.31 14.75
C GLU A 542 20.04 1.67 15.72
N HIS A 543 20.08 2.93 16.16
CA HIS A 543 20.79 3.33 17.37
C HIS A 543 19.81 4.05 18.30
N GLN A 544 19.63 3.52 19.51
CA GLN A 544 18.60 3.98 20.44
C GLN A 544 19.05 5.21 21.27
N SER A 545 20.19 5.11 21.95
CA SER A 545 20.81 6.20 22.72
C SER A 545 22.20 5.81 23.23
N GLY A 546 22.97 6.80 23.70
CA GLY A 546 24.26 6.57 24.35
C GLY A 546 25.43 6.39 23.39
N ALA A 547 26.38 5.53 23.78
CA ALA A 547 27.60 5.26 23.04
C ALA A 547 27.39 4.18 21.95
N TYR A 548 28.11 4.33 20.85
CA TYR A 548 27.99 3.52 19.64
C TYR A 548 29.32 3.49 18.89
N TYR A 549 29.52 2.50 18.00
CA TYR A 549 30.69 2.49 17.10
C TYR A 549 30.42 3.41 15.89
N PRO A 550 31.16 4.52 15.72
CA PRO A 550 30.84 5.60 14.79
C PRO A 550 31.59 5.48 13.46
N GLN A 551 31.72 4.27 12.92
CA GLN A 551 32.62 3.95 11.81
C GLN A 551 32.05 2.83 10.92
N SER A 552 32.58 2.71 9.69
CA SER A 552 32.17 1.72 8.68
C SER A 552 33.33 0.84 8.21
N ASP A 553 34.26 0.55 9.12
CA ASP A 553 35.41 -0.32 8.88
C ASP A 553 35.01 -1.80 8.81
N VAL A 554 35.95 -2.62 8.34
CA VAL A 554 35.80 -4.08 8.24
C VAL A 554 35.42 -4.67 9.60
N GLY A 555 34.27 -5.35 9.66
CA GLY A 555 33.78 -6.00 10.87
C GLY A 555 33.00 -5.09 11.83
N VAL A 556 32.72 -3.83 11.47
CA VAL A 556 31.92 -2.91 12.30
C VAL A 556 30.49 -2.83 11.78
N GLY A 557 29.50 -2.81 12.68
CA GLY A 557 28.09 -2.78 12.30
C GLY A 557 27.58 -4.15 11.83
N TRP A 558 26.62 -4.13 10.90
CA TRP A 558 25.85 -5.30 10.50
C TRP A 558 26.05 -5.64 9.02
N TYR A 559 26.48 -6.87 8.74
CA TYR A 559 26.53 -7.44 7.40
C TYR A 559 25.37 -8.40 7.18
N ILE A 560 24.78 -8.35 5.97
CA ILE A 560 23.60 -9.12 5.56
C ILE A 560 23.87 -9.69 4.17
N ASP A 561 23.64 -10.99 3.99
CA ASP A 561 23.95 -11.70 2.75
C ASP A 561 22.99 -12.88 2.50
N ASP A 562 23.04 -13.50 1.32
CA ASP A 562 22.27 -14.69 0.91
C ASP A 562 20.75 -14.58 1.24
N ILE A 563 20.15 -13.41 1.06
CA ILE A 563 18.78 -13.14 1.49
C ILE A 563 17.79 -13.89 0.59
N GLN A 564 16.98 -14.74 1.18
CA GLN A 564 16.04 -15.64 0.52
C GLN A 564 14.66 -15.55 1.19
N LEU A 565 13.61 -15.58 0.37
CA LEU A 565 12.22 -15.65 0.83
C LEU A 565 11.59 -16.94 0.27
N THR A 566 10.97 -17.73 1.14
CA THR A 566 10.27 -18.96 0.75
C THR A 566 8.77 -18.83 0.99
N ASN A 567 7.98 -19.47 0.12
CA ASN A 567 6.52 -19.37 0.09
C ASN A 567 6.01 -17.90 0.08
N VAL A 568 6.66 -17.04 -0.71
CA VAL A 568 6.15 -15.71 -1.04
C VAL A 568 6.12 -15.54 -2.56
N ALA A 569 5.23 -14.69 -3.03
CA ALA A 569 5.06 -14.41 -4.45
C ALA A 569 5.06 -12.90 -4.72
N GLN A 570 5.56 -12.52 -5.90
CA GLN A 570 5.26 -11.23 -6.49
C GLN A 570 3.79 -11.25 -6.93
N ARG A 571 3.08 -10.16 -6.62
CA ARG A 571 1.65 -9.98 -6.89
C ARG A 571 1.47 -9.04 -8.07
N SER A 572 0.71 -9.48 -9.08
CA SER A 572 0.34 -8.68 -10.25
C SER A 572 -1.14 -8.32 -10.17
N ASP A 573 -1.45 -7.14 -9.65
CA ASP A 573 -2.82 -6.67 -9.44
C ASP A 573 -3.49 -6.15 -10.72
N GLN A 574 -4.74 -6.55 -10.94
CA GLN A 574 -5.65 -5.89 -11.88
C GLN A 574 -6.34 -4.68 -11.22
N ALA A 575 -6.88 -3.77 -12.03
CA ALA A 575 -7.54 -2.57 -11.55
C ALA A 575 -8.73 -2.87 -10.62
N LEU A 576 -8.81 -2.16 -9.48
CA LEU A 576 -9.87 -2.31 -8.49
C LEU A 576 -11.26 -2.12 -9.11
N GLN A 577 -12.19 -3.02 -8.80
CA GLN A 577 -13.59 -2.97 -9.23
C GLN A 577 -14.50 -2.70 -8.03
N ASN A 578 -15.53 -1.87 -8.20
CA ASN A 578 -16.56 -1.63 -7.18
C ASN A 578 -17.78 -2.55 -7.40
N THR A 579 -18.49 -2.89 -6.34
CA THR A 579 -19.86 -3.43 -6.41
C THR A 579 -20.66 -2.94 -5.20
N ASN A 580 -21.94 -2.59 -5.41
CA ASN A 580 -22.84 -2.17 -4.33
C ASN A 580 -23.54 -3.38 -3.67
N ALA A 581 -23.48 -4.56 -4.30
CA ALA A 581 -24.00 -5.81 -3.76
C ALA A 581 -22.87 -6.61 -3.09
N PRO A 582 -23.17 -7.52 -2.14
CA PRO A 582 -22.22 -8.50 -1.62
C PRO A 582 -21.96 -9.63 -2.66
N SER A 583 -21.79 -9.28 -3.93
CA SER A 583 -21.57 -10.19 -5.05
C SER A 583 -21.05 -9.45 -6.28
N PHE A 584 -20.39 -10.19 -7.17
CA PHE A 584 -19.94 -9.71 -8.48
C PHE A 584 -19.81 -10.87 -9.48
N ARG A 585 -19.46 -10.54 -10.72
CA ARG A 585 -19.03 -11.52 -11.73
C ARG A 585 -17.61 -11.21 -12.21
N HIS A 586 -16.83 -12.25 -12.44
CA HIS A 586 -15.50 -12.23 -13.02
C HIS A 586 -15.26 -13.54 -13.78
N GLN A 587 -14.55 -13.48 -14.89
CA GLN A 587 -14.01 -14.66 -15.56
C GLN A 587 -12.50 -14.58 -15.48
N PRO A 588 -11.82 -15.50 -14.75
CA PRO A 588 -10.36 -15.48 -14.68
C PRO A 588 -9.77 -15.88 -16.04
N THR A 589 -8.74 -15.16 -16.49
CA THR A 589 -8.21 -15.23 -17.86
C THR A 589 -6.71 -15.55 -17.87
N GLY A 590 -6.31 -16.50 -18.71
CA GLY A 590 -4.92 -16.96 -18.82
C GLY A 590 -4.62 -18.21 -18.00
N SER A 591 -3.33 -18.53 -17.90
CA SER A 591 -2.79 -19.79 -17.34
C SER A 591 -2.05 -19.63 -16.00
N GLU A 592 -1.89 -18.40 -15.50
CA GLU A 592 -1.31 -18.13 -14.18
C GLU A 592 -2.29 -18.44 -13.04
N ARG A 593 -1.77 -18.72 -11.84
CA ARG A 593 -2.60 -18.87 -10.63
C ARG A 593 -3.21 -17.52 -10.27
N GLN A 594 -4.49 -17.34 -10.59
CA GLN A 594 -5.25 -16.14 -10.28
C GLN A 594 -6.00 -16.27 -8.96
N PHE A 595 -6.10 -15.14 -8.27
CA PHE A 595 -6.73 -15.01 -6.97
C PHE A 595 -7.67 -13.81 -7.00
N LEU A 596 -8.80 -13.94 -6.29
CA LEU A 596 -9.70 -12.83 -6.01
C LEU A 596 -9.60 -12.46 -4.54
N VAL A 597 -9.61 -11.16 -4.26
CA VAL A 597 -9.86 -10.62 -2.91
C VAL A 597 -10.97 -9.58 -2.97
N ALA A 598 -11.75 -9.49 -1.90
CA ALA A 598 -12.66 -8.38 -1.68
C ALA A 598 -12.36 -7.67 -0.35
N ARG A 599 -12.76 -6.40 -0.28
CA ARG A 599 -12.85 -5.61 0.95
C ARG A 599 -14.22 -4.93 0.99
N ALA A 600 -14.76 -4.75 2.18
CA ALA A 600 -15.94 -3.91 2.35
C ALA A 600 -15.58 -2.42 2.20
N LEU A 601 -16.55 -1.62 1.76
CA LEU A 601 -16.53 -0.17 1.87
C LEU A 601 -17.55 0.25 2.92
N MET A 602 -17.17 1.15 3.83
CA MET A 602 -18.08 1.78 4.78
C MET A 602 -18.14 3.28 4.47
N HIS A 603 -19.29 3.78 4.04
CA HIS A 603 -19.47 5.15 3.52
C HIS A 603 -18.46 5.53 2.41
N GLY A 604 -18.01 4.55 1.62
CA GLY A 604 -16.98 4.73 0.60
C GLY A 604 -15.53 4.74 1.10
N TYR A 605 -15.28 4.45 2.38
CA TYR A 605 -13.94 4.22 2.94
C TYR A 605 -13.61 2.73 2.99
N PRO A 606 -12.41 2.31 2.56
CA PRO A 606 -12.06 0.91 2.51
C PRO A 606 -11.81 0.33 3.90
N LEU A 607 -12.42 -0.83 4.16
CA LEU A 607 -12.03 -1.73 5.25
C LEU A 607 -10.89 -2.65 4.79
N GLU A 608 -10.50 -3.56 5.68
CA GLU A 608 -9.46 -4.56 5.39
C GLU A 608 -9.87 -5.56 4.30
N TRP A 609 -8.87 -6.15 3.66
CA TRP A 609 -9.07 -7.22 2.69
C TRP A 609 -9.44 -8.53 3.40
N GLY A 610 -10.48 -9.18 2.90
CA GLY A 610 -10.82 -10.55 3.25
C GLY A 610 -9.80 -11.55 2.68
N PRO A 611 -9.91 -12.84 3.06
CA PRO A 611 -9.03 -13.89 2.57
C PRO A 611 -9.11 -14.03 1.05
N ALA A 612 -7.97 -14.28 0.41
CA ALA A 612 -7.90 -14.51 -1.03
C ALA A 612 -8.49 -15.88 -1.41
N LEU A 613 -9.38 -15.89 -2.41
CA LEU A 613 -9.89 -17.09 -3.05
C LEU A 613 -9.07 -17.37 -4.31
N GLU A 614 -8.40 -18.52 -4.37
CA GLU A 614 -7.78 -19.00 -5.61
C GLU A 614 -8.87 -19.37 -6.62
N VAL A 615 -8.76 -18.86 -7.85
CA VAL A 615 -9.75 -19.05 -8.92
C VAL A 615 -9.10 -19.69 -10.14
N LYS A 616 -9.69 -20.81 -10.56
CA LYS A 616 -9.32 -21.52 -11.79
C LYS A 616 -9.92 -20.76 -12.98
N SER A 617 -9.14 -20.50 -14.02
CA SER A 617 -9.65 -19.90 -15.25
C SER A 617 -10.56 -20.89 -15.97
N ASN A 618 -11.78 -20.46 -16.32
CA ASN A 618 -12.77 -21.28 -17.04
C ASN A 618 -12.42 -21.37 -18.54
N GLY A 619 -11.22 -21.85 -18.84
CA GLY A 619 -10.63 -21.87 -20.18
C GLY A 619 -9.18 -22.36 -20.26
N GLY A 620 -8.50 -22.53 -19.13
CA GLY A 620 -7.34 -23.42 -19.03
C GLY A 620 -7.78 -24.84 -18.66
N PRO A 621 -6.97 -25.89 -18.95
CA PRO A 621 -7.18 -27.21 -18.37
C PRO A 621 -7.15 -27.14 -16.83
N GLY A 622 -7.88 -28.04 -16.18
CA GLY A 622 -7.95 -28.08 -14.72
C GLY A 622 -6.62 -28.47 -14.06
N PRO A 623 -6.50 -28.39 -12.72
CA PRO A 623 -5.37 -28.99 -12.02
C PRO A 623 -5.35 -30.49 -12.33
N LEU A 624 -4.29 -30.90 -13.02
CA LEU A 624 -4.23 -32.14 -13.78
C LEU A 624 -4.31 -33.40 -12.89
N PRO A 625 -5.27 -34.32 -13.16
CA PRO A 625 -5.04 -35.76 -13.03
C PRO A 625 -3.85 -36.19 -13.91
N PRO A 626 -3.29 -37.41 -13.80
CA PRO A 626 -1.91 -37.71 -14.19
C PRO A 626 -1.61 -37.77 -15.72
N GLY A 627 -1.67 -36.63 -16.39
CA GLY A 627 -0.86 -36.29 -17.57
C GLY A 627 0.50 -35.69 -17.15
N LEU A 628 1.22 -35.07 -18.08
CA LEU A 628 2.49 -34.40 -17.80
C LEU A 628 2.29 -32.91 -17.50
N ASP A 629 2.99 -32.39 -16.48
CA ASP A 629 3.06 -30.95 -16.23
C ASP A 629 3.76 -30.24 -17.39
N PRO A 630 3.11 -29.31 -18.12
CA PRO A 630 3.72 -28.60 -19.24
C PRO A 630 4.87 -27.66 -18.84
N ASN A 631 5.17 -27.52 -17.54
CA ASN A 631 6.31 -26.77 -17.00
C ASN A 631 7.43 -27.67 -16.47
N ASP A 632 7.28 -29.00 -16.51
CA ASP A 632 8.33 -29.95 -16.16
C ASP A 632 9.57 -29.72 -17.05
N PRO A 633 10.80 -29.65 -16.48
CA PRO A 633 12.02 -29.47 -17.26
C PRO A 633 12.17 -30.46 -18.43
N ALA A 634 11.75 -31.72 -18.26
CA ALA A 634 11.82 -32.73 -19.30
C ALA A 634 10.81 -32.48 -20.44
N VAL A 635 9.65 -31.88 -20.15
CA VAL A 635 8.68 -31.44 -21.17
C VAL A 635 9.20 -30.21 -21.91
N GLN A 636 9.77 -29.25 -21.17
CA GLN A 636 10.40 -28.07 -21.76
C GLN A 636 11.61 -28.44 -22.65
N ASP A 637 12.42 -29.42 -22.24
CA ASP A 637 13.54 -29.91 -23.05
C ASP A 637 13.08 -30.74 -24.26
N ALA A 638 12.04 -31.58 -24.13
CA ALA A 638 11.43 -32.25 -25.29
C ALA A 638 10.88 -31.23 -26.30
N GLN A 639 10.18 -30.19 -25.85
CA GLN A 639 9.69 -29.10 -26.71
C GLN A 639 10.84 -28.38 -27.42
N LYS A 640 11.96 -28.11 -26.72
CA LYS A 640 13.19 -27.53 -27.30
C LYS A 640 13.79 -28.40 -28.41
N LEU A 641 13.77 -29.74 -28.28
CA LEU A 641 14.25 -30.64 -29.34
C LEU A 641 13.40 -30.53 -30.61
N TYR A 642 12.06 -30.44 -30.49
CA TYR A 642 11.19 -30.20 -31.65
C TYR A 642 11.43 -28.85 -32.30
N LEU A 643 11.64 -27.78 -31.52
CA LEU A 643 12.02 -26.48 -32.07
C LEU A 643 13.35 -26.51 -32.83
N SER A 644 14.35 -27.22 -32.29
CA SER A 644 15.72 -27.14 -32.77
C SER A 644 16.00 -28.09 -33.93
N PHE A 645 15.40 -29.29 -33.94
CA PHE A 645 15.52 -30.25 -35.03
C PHE A 645 14.41 -30.12 -36.07
N TYR A 646 13.16 -29.86 -35.67
CA TYR A 646 12.03 -29.86 -36.61
C TYR A 646 11.45 -28.46 -36.87
N GLN A 647 11.89 -27.42 -36.16
CA GLN A 647 11.47 -26.03 -36.39
C GLN A 647 9.95 -25.80 -36.22
N ARG A 648 9.27 -26.72 -35.53
CA ARG A 648 7.82 -26.76 -35.32
C ARG A 648 7.49 -27.10 -33.86
N PRO A 649 6.25 -26.88 -33.40
CA PRO A 649 5.76 -27.46 -32.16
C PRO A 649 5.76 -28.99 -32.20
N SER A 650 5.85 -29.61 -31.02
CA SER A 650 5.67 -31.05 -30.87
C SER A 650 4.21 -31.45 -31.00
N ASP A 651 4.01 -32.63 -31.56
CA ASP A 651 2.78 -33.41 -31.36
C ASP A 651 2.68 -33.90 -29.89
N PRO A 652 1.46 -34.07 -29.33
CA PRO A 652 1.30 -34.48 -27.94
C PRO A 652 1.97 -35.82 -27.62
N ALA A 653 1.70 -36.86 -28.41
CA ALA A 653 2.25 -38.20 -28.19
C ALA A 653 3.79 -38.21 -28.16
N GLY A 654 4.43 -37.51 -29.11
CA GLY A 654 5.87 -37.32 -29.14
C GLY A 654 6.39 -36.50 -27.97
N LEU A 655 5.75 -35.38 -27.61
CA LEU A 655 6.11 -34.59 -26.42
C LEU A 655 6.09 -35.47 -25.16
N ILE A 656 5.04 -36.27 -25.02
CA ILE A 656 4.80 -37.18 -23.89
C ILE A 656 5.85 -38.30 -23.84
N TYR A 657 6.13 -38.94 -24.97
CA TYR A 657 7.15 -39.99 -25.09
C TYR A 657 8.56 -39.47 -24.76
N TRP A 658 8.95 -38.33 -25.35
CA TRP A 658 10.29 -37.78 -25.16
C TRP A 658 10.49 -37.20 -23.77
N ALA A 659 9.49 -36.52 -23.20
CA ALA A 659 9.56 -36.06 -21.81
C ALA A 659 9.67 -37.22 -20.82
N LYS A 660 8.87 -38.29 -20.98
CA LYS A 660 8.96 -39.52 -20.16
C LYS A 660 10.33 -40.21 -20.30
N THR A 661 10.98 -40.09 -21.45
CA THR A 661 12.31 -40.67 -21.70
C THR A 661 13.43 -39.79 -21.12
N ILE A 662 13.42 -38.47 -21.34
CA ILE A 662 14.35 -37.51 -20.72
C ILE A 662 14.28 -37.59 -19.18
N LYS A 663 13.08 -37.73 -18.61
CA LYS A 663 12.88 -37.87 -17.15
C LYS A 663 13.37 -39.20 -16.58
N ARG A 664 13.62 -40.22 -17.42
CA ARG A 664 14.11 -41.56 -17.05
C ARG A 664 15.62 -41.72 -17.28
N GLU A 665 16.14 -41.15 -18.37
CA GLU A 665 17.48 -41.41 -18.90
C GLU A 665 18.36 -40.16 -19.04
N GLY A 666 17.80 -38.96 -18.84
CA GLY A 666 18.42 -37.69 -19.18
C GLY A 666 18.43 -37.40 -20.69
N LEU A 667 19.00 -36.25 -21.05
CA LEU A 667 19.34 -35.96 -22.45
C LEU A 667 20.62 -36.73 -22.82
N SER A 668 20.53 -37.65 -23.78
CA SER A 668 21.63 -38.53 -24.16
C SER A 668 22.06 -38.35 -25.62
N THR A 669 23.34 -38.57 -25.93
CA THR A 669 23.86 -38.46 -27.31
C THR A 669 23.11 -39.34 -28.31
N PRO A 670 22.72 -40.60 -28.00
CA PRO A 670 21.90 -41.42 -28.90
C PRO A 670 20.51 -40.83 -29.16
N MET A 671 19.86 -40.24 -28.14
CA MET A 671 18.58 -39.53 -28.31
C MET A 671 18.72 -38.35 -29.28
N LEU A 672 19.74 -37.51 -29.05
CA LEU A 672 20.03 -36.35 -29.89
C LEU A 672 20.36 -36.76 -31.35
N GLN A 673 21.11 -37.85 -31.53
CA GLN A 673 21.36 -38.45 -32.85
C GLN A 673 20.08 -39.00 -33.49
N GLY A 674 19.15 -39.57 -32.71
CA GLY A 674 17.85 -40.04 -33.19
C GLY A 674 17.00 -38.91 -33.79
N PHE A 675 16.95 -37.74 -33.14
CA PHE A 675 16.31 -36.55 -33.70
C PHE A 675 16.99 -36.09 -35.00
N ALA A 676 18.33 -35.99 -35.01
CA ALA A 676 19.09 -35.52 -36.17
C ALA A 676 19.03 -36.47 -37.39
N ASN A 677 18.88 -37.78 -37.16
CA ASN A 677 18.85 -38.81 -38.21
C ASN A 677 17.43 -39.23 -38.64
N SER A 678 16.39 -38.60 -38.08
CA SER A 678 14.99 -38.91 -38.43
C SER A 678 14.62 -38.49 -39.86
N GLU A 679 13.58 -39.10 -40.42
CA GLU A 679 13.12 -38.76 -41.77
C GLU A 679 12.61 -37.32 -41.89
N GLU A 680 12.08 -36.70 -40.83
CA GLU A 680 11.73 -35.27 -40.85
C GLU A 680 12.99 -34.39 -40.88
N SER A 681 14.03 -34.72 -40.09
CA SER A 681 15.32 -34.01 -40.12
C SER A 681 15.99 -34.12 -41.51
N LYS A 682 16.04 -35.32 -42.09
CA LYS A 682 16.56 -35.53 -43.46
C LYS A 682 15.79 -34.72 -44.50
N ARG A 683 14.45 -34.69 -44.42
CA ARG A 683 13.60 -33.91 -45.34
C ARG A 683 13.83 -32.40 -45.21
N LEU A 684 14.14 -31.92 -44.01
CA LEU A 684 14.33 -30.50 -43.71
C LEU A 684 15.75 -30.00 -44.04
N TYR A 685 16.77 -30.80 -43.74
CA TYR A 685 18.17 -30.40 -43.86
C TYR A 685 18.90 -30.99 -45.07
N GLY A 686 18.53 -32.19 -45.52
CA GLY A 686 19.31 -33.04 -46.43
C GLY A 686 20.29 -33.95 -45.66
N ASP A 687 21.15 -34.67 -46.37
CA ASP A 687 22.22 -35.46 -45.75
C ASP A 687 23.16 -34.56 -44.93
N ILE A 688 23.38 -34.86 -43.65
CA ILE A 688 24.20 -34.06 -42.75
C ILE A 688 25.63 -34.62 -42.70
N ASN A 689 26.55 -33.98 -43.40
CA ASN A 689 27.94 -34.43 -43.58
C ASN A 689 28.93 -33.25 -43.65
N HIS A 690 30.23 -33.54 -43.80
CA HIS A 690 31.32 -32.53 -43.79
C HIS A 690 31.19 -31.42 -44.84
N ASN A 691 30.41 -31.64 -45.90
CA ASN A 691 30.17 -30.67 -46.99
C ASN A 691 28.88 -29.87 -46.78
N THR A 692 27.87 -30.44 -46.12
CA THR A 692 26.54 -29.85 -45.98
C THR A 692 26.28 -29.16 -44.64
N ILE A 693 27.03 -29.50 -43.57
CA ILE A 693 26.83 -28.98 -42.20
C ILE A 693 26.73 -27.44 -42.12
N GLY A 694 27.45 -26.71 -42.98
CA GLY A 694 27.35 -25.24 -43.05
C GLY A 694 25.95 -24.74 -43.43
N ASN A 695 25.26 -25.45 -44.33
CA ASN A 695 23.90 -25.10 -44.77
C ASN A 695 22.85 -25.56 -43.74
N VAL A 696 23.17 -26.57 -42.92
CA VAL A 696 22.34 -27.02 -41.79
C VAL A 696 22.35 -25.95 -40.69
N LEU A 697 23.53 -25.41 -40.37
CA LEU A 697 23.68 -24.27 -39.44
C LEU A 697 22.87 -23.04 -39.87
N ASP A 698 22.92 -22.66 -41.16
CA ASP A 698 22.12 -21.56 -41.69
C ASP A 698 20.62 -21.77 -41.44
N LYS A 699 20.11 -22.96 -41.76
CA LYS A 699 18.70 -23.33 -41.55
C LYS A 699 18.30 -23.31 -40.06
N ILE A 700 19.18 -23.72 -39.14
CA ILE A 700 18.92 -23.71 -37.69
C ILE A 700 18.82 -22.28 -37.17
N TYR A 701 19.81 -21.44 -37.44
CA TYR A 701 19.83 -20.03 -37.01
C TYR A 701 18.64 -19.25 -37.60
N GLN A 702 18.35 -19.46 -38.89
CA GLN A 702 17.25 -18.78 -39.59
C GLN A 702 15.88 -19.14 -39.01
N ALA A 703 15.70 -20.35 -38.47
CA ALA A 703 14.45 -20.80 -37.87
C ALA A 703 14.30 -20.42 -36.38
N LEU A 704 15.39 -20.49 -35.60
CA LEU A 704 15.38 -20.15 -34.17
C LEU A 704 15.35 -18.64 -33.93
N PHE A 705 16.13 -17.87 -34.70
CA PHE A 705 16.38 -16.45 -34.45
C PHE A 705 15.85 -15.53 -35.55
N GLY A 706 15.74 -16.02 -36.78
CA GLY A 706 15.32 -15.23 -37.94
C GLY A 706 16.49 -14.59 -38.72
N VAL A 707 17.73 -14.93 -38.37
CA VAL A 707 18.97 -14.42 -38.99
C VAL A 707 19.90 -15.58 -39.36
N LEU A 708 20.91 -15.31 -40.20
CA LEU A 708 22.02 -16.24 -40.45
C LEU A 708 23.08 -16.17 -39.33
N PRO A 709 23.88 -17.22 -39.12
CA PRO A 709 25.01 -17.18 -38.18
C PRO A 709 26.11 -16.22 -38.68
N ASP A 710 26.87 -15.67 -37.74
CA ASP A 710 28.08 -14.93 -38.09
C ASP A 710 29.16 -15.86 -38.68
N ALA A 711 30.09 -15.29 -39.45
CA ALA A 711 31.10 -16.07 -40.17
C ALA A 711 32.06 -16.84 -39.24
N ALA A 712 32.37 -16.31 -38.04
CA ALA A 712 33.30 -16.93 -37.10
C ALA A 712 32.61 -18.04 -36.29
N GLY A 713 31.41 -17.79 -35.76
CA GLY A 713 30.57 -18.80 -35.10
C GLY A 713 30.21 -19.96 -36.02
N LYS A 714 29.87 -19.67 -37.29
CA LYS A 714 29.66 -20.70 -38.32
C LYS A 714 30.94 -21.51 -38.57
N ALA A 715 32.09 -20.85 -38.76
CA ALA A 715 33.36 -21.53 -38.99
C ALA A 715 33.78 -22.42 -37.81
N TYR A 716 33.56 -21.97 -36.57
CA TYR A 716 33.80 -22.75 -35.36
C TYR A 716 33.00 -24.06 -35.38
N TYR A 717 31.68 -24.01 -35.48
CA TYR A 717 30.84 -25.22 -35.46
C TYR A 717 31.10 -26.16 -36.66
N VAL A 718 31.38 -25.62 -37.85
CA VAL A 718 31.79 -26.45 -39.01
C VAL A 718 33.11 -27.17 -38.75
N ASN A 719 34.06 -26.53 -38.07
CA ASN A 719 35.35 -27.12 -37.73
C ASN A 719 35.25 -28.17 -36.61
N GLU A 720 34.44 -27.94 -35.57
CA GLU A 720 34.18 -28.92 -34.51
C GLU A 720 33.47 -30.18 -35.04
N PHE A 721 32.55 -30.01 -36.01
CA PHE A 721 31.90 -31.13 -36.69
C PHE A 721 32.89 -31.94 -37.54
N ARG A 722 33.69 -31.27 -38.38
CA ARG A 722 34.69 -31.92 -39.25
C ARG A 722 35.82 -32.61 -38.48
N GLN A 723 36.09 -32.18 -37.25
CA GLN A 723 37.07 -32.80 -36.35
C GLN A 723 36.45 -33.86 -35.43
N GLY A 724 35.17 -34.20 -35.62
CA GLY A 724 34.46 -35.24 -34.85
C GLY A 724 34.20 -34.90 -33.37
N ARG A 725 34.55 -33.69 -32.91
CA ARG A 725 34.39 -33.27 -31.51
C ARG A 725 32.95 -32.89 -31.16
N MET A 726 32.15 -32.47 -32.15
CA MET A 726 30.72 -32.27 -31.98
C MET A 726 29.94 -32.98 -33.08
N THR A 727 28.83 -33.63 -32.69
CA THR A 727 27.79 -34.03 -33.64
C THR A 727 26.95 -32.82 -34.06
N ALA A 728 26.25 -32.92 -35.19
CA ALA A 728 25.27 -31.91 -35.59
C ALA A 728 24.23 -31.68 -34.49
N ALA A 729 23.82 -32.74 -33.79
CA ALA A 729 22.81 -32.66 -32.75
C ALA A 729 23.28 -31.89 -31.49
N SER A 730 24.53 -32.11 -31.06
CA SER A 730 25.15 -31.29 -30.01
C SER A 730 25.36 -29.83 -30.45
N ILE A 731 25.65 -29.59 -31.72
CA ILE A 731 25.76 -28.22 -32.27
C ILE A 731 24.41 -27.51 -32.19
N THR A 732 23.31 -28.13 -32.64
CA THR A 732 21.97 -27.56 -32.56
C THR A 732 21.58 -27.18 -31.12
N LEU A 733 21.90 -28.04 -30.14
CA LEU A 733 21.63 -27.77 -28.73
C LEU A 733 22.51 -26.65 -28.15
N ASN A 734 23.79 -26.60 -28.54
CA ASN A 734 24.71 -25.52 -28.14
C ASN A 734 24.28 -24.16 -28.71
N VAL A 735 23.79 -24.13 -29.95
CA VAL A 735 23.21 -22.93 -30.59
C VAL A 735 21.96 -22.47 -29.84
N LEU A 736 21.04 -23.39 -29.50
CA LEU A 736 19.82 -23.07 -28.78
C LEU A 736 20.08 -22.53 -27.37
N ASN A 737 20.97 -23.19 -26.62
CA ASN A 737 21.29 -22.82 -25.24
C ASN A 737 22.25 -21.62 -25.14
N GLY A 738 23.06 -21.38 -26.17
CA GLY A 738 23.96 -20.23 -26.28
C GLY A 738 23.29 -18.94 -26.75
N ALA A 739 21.99 -18.96 -27.04
CA ALA A 739 21.23 -17.79 -27.48
C ALA A 739 21.23 -16.67 -26.41
N GLN A 740 21.47 -15.43 -26.84
CA GLN A 740 21.52 -14.24 -25.96
C GLN A 740 20.59 -13.13 -26.48
N ASN A 741 20.32 -12.11 -25.65
CA ASN A 741 19.63 -10.89 -26.06
C ASN A 741 18.33 -11.13 -26.87
N ALA A 742 18.26 -10.65 -28.12
CA ALA A 742 17.13 -10.81 -29.02
C ALA A 742 16.90 -12.28 -29.46
N ASP A 743 17.97 -13.06 -29.60
CA ASP A 743 17.93 -14.46 -30.02
C ASP A 743 17.34 -15.33 -28.90
N ALA A 744 17.76 -15.08 -27.65
CA ALA A 744 17.15 -15.67 -26.46
C ALA A 744 15.67 -15.28 -26.33
N GLN A 745 15.28 -14.08 -26.77
CA GLN A 745 13.89 -13.65 -26.79
C GLN A 745 13.08 -14.35 -27.89
N ALA A 746 13.65 -14.54 -29.08
CA ALA A 746 13.03 -15.32 -30.15
C ALA A 746 12.78 -16.77 -29.73
N VAL A 747 13.78 -17.43 -29.11
CA VAL A 747 13.64 -18.79 -28.58
C VAL A 747 12.57 -18.86 -27.49
N ARG A 748 12.56 -17.95 -26.51
CA ARG A 748 11.50 -17.91 -25.47
C ARG A 748 10.10 -17.73 -26.08
N ASN A 749 9.95 -16.82 -27.05
CA ASN A 749 8.67 -16.57 -27.70
C ASN A 749 8.21 -17.77 -28.54
N LYS A 750 9.14 -18.50 -29.20
CA LYS A 750 8.85 -19.75 -29.93
C LYS A 750 8.50 -20.91 -29.01
N LEU A 751 9.15 -21.02 -27.85
CA LEU A 751 8.90 -22.06 -26.85
C LEU A 751 7.51 -21.93 -26.23
N GLU A 752 7.09 -20.72 -25.86
CA GLU A 752 5.73 -20.47 -25.39
C GLU A 752 4.68 -20.67 -26.50
N ALA A 753 4.93 -20.19 -27.73
CA ALA A 753 4.04 -20.42 -28.86
C ALA A 753 3.86 -21.92 -29.17
N ALA A 754 4.92 -22.72 -29.07
CA ALA A 754 4.88 -24.16 -29.29
C ALA A 754 4.17 -24.90 -28.15
N LYS A 755 4.42 -24.54 -26.89
CA LYS A 755 3.69 -25.03 -25.71
C LYS A 755 2.18 -24.77 -25.83
N LEU A 756 1.80 -23.54 -26.19
CA LEU A 756 0.41 -23.16 -26.43
C LEU A 756 -0.24 -23.94 -27.58
N PHE A 757 0.50 -24.21 -28.65
CA PHE A 757 0.03 -25.02 -29.77
C PHE A 757 -0.23 -26.47 -29.34
N THR A 758 0.72 -27.12 -28.67
CA THR A 758 0.55 -28.52 -28.23
C THR A 758 -0.57 -28.66 -27.20
N LEU A 759 -0.71 -27.71 -26.25
CA LEU A 759 -1.80 -27.68 -25.26
C LEU A 759 -3.19 -27.33 -25.85
N VAL A 760 -3.26 -26.78 -27.06
CA VAL A 760 -4.53 -26.64 -27.79
C VAL A 760 -4.94 -27.97 -28.41
N ILE A 761 -3.98 -28.80 -28.83
CA ILE A 761 -4.23 -30.11 -29.44
C ILE A 761 -4.54 -31.15 -28.37
N ASP A 762 -3.78 -31.21 -27.28
CA ASP A 762 -4.05 -32.03 -26.11
C ASP A 762 -3.91 -31.17 -24.84
N PRO A 763 -5.02 -30.70 -24.25
CA PRO A 763 -5.00 -29.88 -23.04
C PRO A 763 -4.53 -30.60 -21.78
N GLU A 764 -4.53 -31.94 -21.76
CA GLU A 764 -4.22 -32.73 -20.56
C GLU A 764 -2.84 -33.42 -20.66
N LEU A 765 -2.23 -33.43 -21.86
CA LEU A 765 -0.97 -34.11 -22.18
C LEU A 765 -0.97 -35.57 -21.71
N ASP A 766 -2.02 -36.28 -22.08
CA ASP A 766 -2.28 -37.67 -21.71
C ASP A 766 -2.82 -38.57 -22.84
N GLU A 767 -2.95 -38.02 -24.05
CA GLU A 767 -3.44 -38.64 -25.30
C GLU A 767 -4.91 -39.09 -25.31
N LYS A 768 -5.70 -38.87 -24.24
CA LYS A 768 -7.09 -39.37 -24.16
C LYS A 768 -8.12 -38.44 -24.78
N ASN A 769 -7.94 -37.13 -24.66
CA ASN A 769 -8.93 -36.11 -25.05
C ASN A 769 -8.42 -35.11 -26.13
N PRO A 770 -7.75 -35.55 -27.21
CA PRO A 770 -7.22 -34.63 -28.22
C PRO A 770 -8.34 -33.84 -28.91
N GLN A 771 -8.15 -32.53 -28.98
CA GLN A 771 -9.11 -31.57 -29.55
C GLN A 771 -8.95 -31.41 -31.06
N ALA A 772 -7.79 -31.81 -31.59
CA ALA A 772 -7.47 -31.80 -33.01
C ALA A 772 -6.55 -32.98 -33.34
N ARG A 773 -6.56 -33.41 -34.60
CA ARG A 773 -5.47 -34.20 -35.17
C ARG A 773 -4.31 -33.26 -35.53
N TYR A 774 -3.08 -33.72 -35.36
CA TYR A 774 -1.87 -33.05 -35.84
C TYR A 774 -0.91 -34.12 -36.33
N ALA A 775 -0.91 -34.40 -37.64
CA ALA A 775 -0.27 -35.57 -38.21
C ALA A 775 0.17 -35.40 -39.68
N GLY A 776 1.48 -35.47 -39.91
CA GLY A 776 2.07 -35.66 -41.22
C GLY A 776 2.48 -34.39 -41.97
N PRO A 777 2.97 -34.52 -43.23
CA PRO A 777 3.80 -33.49 -43.84
C PRO A 777 3.15 -32.12 -44.08
N ALA A 778 1.83 -32.05 -44.24
CA ALA A 778 1.12 -30.79 -44.44
C ALA A 778 1.12 -29.96 -43.15
N ASP A 779 0.68 -30.55 -42.05
CA ASP A 779 0.61 -29.95 -40.72
C ASP A 779 1.99 -29.55 -40.20
N GLU A 780 3.00 -30.40 -40.42
CA GLU A 780 4.41 -30.12 -40.09
C GLU A 780 4.90 -28.84 -40.76
N VAL A 781 4.58 -28.66 -42.05
CA VAL A 781 4.94 -27.46 -42.83
C VAL A 781 4.12 -26.24 -42.40
N ALA A 782 2.81 -26.40 -42.18
CA ALA A 782 1.93 -25.33 -41.74
C ALA A 782 2.35 -24.78 -40.36
N ALA A 783 2.57 -25.66 -39.39
CA ALA A 783 2.98 -25.28 -38.03
C ALA A 783 4.39 -24.67 -37.99
N ARG A 784 5.32 -25.16 -38.82
CA ARG A 784 6.66 -24.56 -39.02
C ARG A 784 6.56 -23.14 -39.59
N ALA A 785 5.77 -22.94 -40.64
CA ALA A 785 5.57 -21.64 -41.27
C ALA A 785 4.86 -20.63 -40.35
N TRP A 786 3.89 -21.08 -39.56
CA TRP A 786 3.24 -20.29 -38.52
C TRP A 786 4.22 -19.89 -37.43
N LEU A 787 4.98 -20.84 -36.87
CA LEU A 787 5.94 -20.57 -35.78
C LEU A 787 7.11 -19.67 -36.22
N ALA A 788 7.52 -19.74 -37.50
CA ALA A 788 8.49 -18.81 -38.07
C ALA A 788 7.98 -17.36 -38.13
N ARG A 789 6.69 -17.17 -38.44
CA ARG A 789 6.06 -15.86 -38.74
C ARG A 789 5.36 -15.20 -37.55
N GLU A 790 4.84 -15.99 -36.61
CA GLU A 790 4.06 -15.54 -35.46
C GLU A 790 4.87 -15.45 -34.16
N ALA A 791 5.96 -16.20 -34.04
CA ALA A 791 6.86 -16.17 -32.89
C ALA A 791 8.27 -15.75 -33.31
N THR A 792 8.63 -14.50 -33.03
CA THR A 792 9.94 -13.89 -33.35
C THR A 792 10.50 -13.19 -32.11
N SER A 793 11.65 -12.52 -32.19
CA SER A 793 12.17 -11.71 -31.08
C SER A 793 11.18 -10.64 -30.62
N VAL A 794 10.46 -10.00 -31.54
CA VAL A 794 9.51 -8.90 -31.26
C VAL A 794 8.04 -9.34 -31.18
N LYS A 795 7.68 -10.50 -31.74
CA LYS A 795 6.29 -10.97 -31.86
C LYS A 795 6.03 -12.20 -30.99
N ARG A 796 4.89 -12.19 -30.27
CA ARG A 796 4.42 -13.29 -29.40
C ARG A 796 3.06 -13.81 -29.86
N VAL A 797 2.87 -15.12 -29.70
CA VAL A 797 1.58 -15.79 -29.86
C VAL A 797 0.82 -15.76 -28.55
N THR A 798 -0.47 -15.46 -28.61
CA THR A 798 -1.43 -15.66 -27.50
C THR A 798 -2.14 -17.00 -27.62
N ALA A 799 -2.69 -17.53 -26.51
CA ALA A 799 -3.48 -18.75 -26.51
C ALA A 799 -4.66 -18.71 -27.49
N ALA A 800 -5.28 -17.53 -27.69
CA ALA A 800 -6.35 -17.34 -28.67
C ALA A 800 -5.85 -17.50 -30.11
N GLN A 801 -4.68 -16.95 -30.46
CA GLN A 801 -4.07 -17.10 -31.78
C GLN A 801 -3.58 -18.52 -32.05
N ALA A 802 -3.07 -19.23 -31.04
CA ALA A 802 -2.74 -20.65 -31.14
C ALA A 802 -4.01 -21.49 -31.37
N ARG A 803 -5.08 -21.25 -30.59
CA ARG A 803 -6.36 -21.94 -30.73
C ARG A 803 -7.01 -21.68 -32.09
N GLN A 804 -6.97 -20.45 -32.57
CA GLN A 804 -7.45 -20.08 -33.90
C GLN A 804 -6.66 -20.79 -35.00
N PHE A 805 -5.32 -20.74 -34.95
CA PHE A 805 -4.48 -21.38 -35.97
C PHE A 805 -4.70 -22.89 -36.06
N VAL A 806 -4.77 -23.59 -34.91
CA VAL A 806 -5.09 -25.03 -34.90
C VAL A 806 -6.49 -25.28 -35.46
N ARG A 807 -7.52 -24.53 -35.01
CA ARG A 807 -8.91 -24.69 -35.49
C ARG A 807 -9.08 -24.42 -36.98
N GLU A 808 -8.33 -23.48 -37.55
CA GLU A 808 -8.47 -23.07 -38.95
C GLU A 808 -7.57 -23.87 -39.91
N THR A 809 -6.33 -24.18 -39.50
CA THR A 809 -5.29 -24.70 -40.41
C THR A 809 -4.87 -26.15 -40.16
N ILE A 810 -5.01 -26.65 -38.92
CA ILE A 810 -4.50 -27.98 -38.53
C ILE A 810 -5.62 -29.01 -38.38
N ALA A 811 -6.71 -28.63 -37.70
CA ALA A 811 -7.79 -29.54 -37.35
C ALA A 811 -8.54 -30.10 -38.58
N ASP A 812 -8.82 -31.39 -38.59
CA ASP A 812 -9.59 -32.08 -39.64
C ASP A 812 -11.11 -31.78 -39.52
N PRO A 813 -11.90 -31.87 -40.61
CA PRO A 813 -13.36 -31.78 -40.54
C PRO A 813 -13.96 -32.92 -39.70
N GLY A 814 -14.33 -32.61 -38.45
CA GLY A 814 -14.83 -33.58 -37.47
C GLY A 814 -14.11 -33.51 -36.12
N ASP A 815 -12.94 -32.86 -36.06
CA ASP A 815 -12.19 -32.66 -34.82
C ASP A 815 -12.98 -31.86 -33.77
N PRO A 816 -12.88 -32.18 -32.46
CA PRO A 816 -13.63 -31.50 -31.41
C PRO A 816 -13.48 -29.98 -31.40
N ILE A 817 -12.30 -29.44 -31.72
CA ILE A 817 -12.06 -27.99 -31.78
C ILE A 817 -12.90 -27.28 -32.86
N LYS A 818 -13.34 -28.00 -33.90
CA LYS A 818 -14.20 -27.49 -34.98
C LYS A 818 -15.70 -27.60 -34.67
N SER A 819 -16.10 -28.20 -33.55
CA SER A 819 -17.47 -28.07 -33.05
C SER A 819 -17.84 -26.59 -32.78
N PRO A 820 -19.13 -26.22 -32.92
CA PRO A 820 -19.59 -24.83 -32.82
C PRO A 820 -19.45 -24.23 -31.41
#